data_AF-A0A8H5A9K0-F1
#
_entry.id   AF-A0A8H5A9K0-F1
#
_cell.length_a   1.000
_cell.length_b   1.000
_cell.length_c   1.000
_cell.angle_alpha   90.00
_cell.angle_beta   90.00
_cell.angle_gamma   90.00
#
_symmetry.space_group_name_H-M   'P 1'
#
loop_
_entity.id
_entity.type
_entity.pdbx_description
1 polymer ?
#
loop_
_entity_poly.entity_id
_entity_poly.type
_entity_poly.pdbx_seq_one_letter_code
_entity_poly.pdbx_strand_id
1 'polypeptide(L)'
;MTRKNVMHGVFLRPSRRVRVFAFLFFFVAATWTFTIKSRSPCSAEEDIARDYPLIYRHVHSFNGTGGAWHIPPYWADMHSKQPHNILDAARIASKAALSKRERQMPFSNIPLLVHQTWKTTAADSWNPRILPWVELWLEDSIYVDRGPSMAYLFWDDTGMRALVEEFENDFLERYDTLLTPVERSDVFRILVCKHFGGIYGDLDTELIQHPATWISGSDMATWTDPKTGKAHGYYNTSVTPDYETPVVSLLWGLEADNDPESDAYWRQSYTYPQQLSQWAFAAAPQHPVFERYMDNLRNYTKDNEPTAQNSDPLKRTGPTAVTLATKSWLEDHVGFRWASLTGLKDGGKSKLVHDILILPITGFHPSHGSRNDVMGRKPITDPAARLCHHGTGLWKHFNFVGEYGKLIITKRQPKLQLNRENNGKSKMAEVLGIVSGAAGLLSLAIEVTKLSYTYIASVRGAPKSLTSYIGELATLTSVLLQLDDLIQARKVNSQNNQTLIKALNDCKQEVEHLKAKLERKVSYGRIKAKVAALAWPLSESELQDKVNMLHRYNGIFLSALQADSLTVAIATNKELQDFRHSTEAKEIIAWYKSDVAIEVSTSHLEDYCPSTWQTFLSGSFYQSWRSGSTPVVWGYGKPGAGKTVLTALVLRDVKSGTLPGTAIASHFFSSSKPKESVSNVLRSLIAQALHSCPIIPQEALALYEKRSQNLMMTDLINVLGAIAKSMTTCIILDALDDCPFLPKLFNILLTLQELGVRIFATARDLPKIRKHFEKKPRVEISATRQDLDFYVNHRLEHGEVDVESIGTELKSDLVSAIVKRAAGS
;
A
#
# COMPACT_ATOMS: atom_id res chain seq x y z
N MET A 1 64.06 18.01 52.32
CA MET A 1 63.91 17.74 50.86
C MET A 1 62.58 17.04 50.63
N THR A 2 61.76 17.56 49.71
CA THR A 2 60.69 16.91 48.90
C THR A 2 59.70 15.95 49.59
N ARG A 3 58.48 16.40 49.95
CA ARG A 3 57.20 16.51 49.18
C ARG A 3 56.30 15.25 49.24
N LYS A 4 55.16 15.46 49.92
CA LYS A 4 53.95 14.65 50.15
C LYS A 4 53.33 14.03 48.88
N ASN A 5 52.75 12.85 49.01
CA ASN A 5 51.29 12.64 48.84
C ASN A 5 50.86 11.23 49.31
N VAL A 6 49.90 11.20 50.22
CA VAL A 6 49.21 10.00 50.75
C VAL A 6 47.84 9.93 50.07
N MET A 7 47.55 8.85 49.35
CA MET A 7 46.20 8.51 48.89
C MET A 7 45.46 7.73 49.99
N HIS A 8 44.35 8.27 50.48
CA HIS A 8 43.34 7.52 51.23
C HIS A 8 42.34 6.90 50.26
N GLY A 9 42.19 5.58 50.29
CA GLY A 9 41.12 4.85 49.63
C GLY A 9 39.83 4.91 50.46
N VAL A 10 38.75 5.39 49.86
CA VAL A 10 37.39 5.30 50.42
C VAL A 10 36.61 4.28 49.60
N PHE A 11 36.32 3.13 50.21
CA PHE A 11 35.36 2.14 49.71
C PHE A 11 33.93 2.72 49.82
N LEU A 12 33.30 3.05 48.69
CA LEU A 12 31.87 3.37 48.63
C LEU A 12 31.07 2.08 48.36
N ARG A 13 30.22 1.68 49.33
CA ARG A 13 29.20 0.63 49.15
C ARG A 13 28.19 1.05 48.07
N PRO A 14 27.80 0.19 47.12
CA PRO A 14 26.79 0.54 46.13
C PRO A 14 25.42 0.74 46.81
N SER A 15 24.76 1.83 46.43
CA SER A 15 23.46 2.24 46.97
C SER A 15 22.37 1.19 46.71
N ARG A 16 21.35 1.15 47.57
CA ARG A 16 20.17 0.26 47.47
C ARG A 16 19.51 0.28 46.08
N ARG A 17 19.62 1.39 45.34
CA ARG A 17 19.09 1.54 43.97
C ARG A 17 19.86 0.71 42.94
N VAL A 18 21.18 0.60 43.04
CA VAL A 18 21.99 -0.19 42.10
C VAL A 18 21.69 -1.69 42.22
N ARG A 19 21.40 -2.19 43.43
CA ARG A 19 21.00 -3.59 43.63
C ARG A 19 19.59 -3.87 43.11
N VAL A 20 18.67 -2.92 43.24
CA VAL A 20 17.30 -3.05 42.71
C VAL A 20 17.30 -3.01 41.18
N PHE A 21 18.11 -2.15 40.56
CA PHE A 21 18.27 -2.13 39.11
C PHE A 21 18.97 -3.38 38.56
N ALA A 22 19.98 -3.92 39.27
CA ALA A 22 20.60 -5.19 38.90
C ALA A 22 19.63 -6.37 39.01
N PHE A 23 18.77 -6.38 40.05
CA PHE A 23 17.73 -7.41 40.21
C PHE A 23 16.63 -7.31 39.14
N LEU A 24 16.18 -6.09 38.80
CA LEU A 24 15.21 -5.86 37.72
C LEU A 24 15.78 -6.22 36.35
N PHE A 25 17.07 -5.94 36.10
CA PHE A 25 17.73 -6.33 34.87
C PHE A 25 17.88 -7.85 34.77
N PHE A 26 18.20 -8.54 35.87
CA PHE A 26 18.22 -10.00 35.93
C PHE A 26 16.83 -10.62 35.81
N PHE A 27 15.79 -9.99 36.38
CA PHE A 27 14.42 -10.49 36.29
C PHE A 27 13.83 -10.28 34.89
N VAL A 28 14.16 -9.16 34.22
CA VAL A 28 13.78 -8.90 32.82
C VAL A 28 14.58 -9.78 31.86
N ALA A 29 15.87 -10.00 32.10
CA ALA A 29 16.66 -10.95 31.33
C ALA A 29 16.19 -12.40 31.55
N ALA A 30 15.80 -12.76 32.77
CA ALA A 30 15.24 -14.08 33.10
C ALA A 30 13.83 -14.28 32.52
N THR A 31 12.96 -13.26 32.52
CA THR A 31 11.65 -13.35 31.87
C THR A 31 11.73 -13.26 30.36
N TRP A 32 12.72 -12.55 29.79
CA TRP A 32 12.97 -12.54 28.35
C TRP A 32 13.55 -13.87 27.86
N THR A 33 14.41 -14.52 28.67
CA THR A 33 14.85 -15.90 28.41
C THR A 33 13.77 -16.95 28.69
N PHE A 34 12.79 -16.69 29.57
CA PHE A 34 11.64 -17.58 29.79
C PHE A 34 10.48 -17.40 28.79
N THR A 35 10.32 -16.20 28.20
CA THR A 35 9.31 -15.92 27.16
C THR A 35 9.81 -16.24 25.75
N ILE A 36 11.13 -16.23 25.54
CA ILE A 36 11.76 -17.03 24.47
C ILE A 36 11.92 -18.45 25.00
N LYS A 37 10.79 -19.09 25.33
CA LYS A 37 10.75 -20.55 25.30
C LYS A 37 10.98 -20.89 23.83
N SER A 38 12.15 -21.42 23.53
CA SER A 38 12.49 -22.00 22.24
C SER A 38 11.27 -22.73 21.69
N ARG A 39 10.69 -22.26 20.58
CA ARG A 39 9.86 -23.14 19.75
C ARG A 39 10.74 -24.35 19.48
N SER A 40 10.30 -25.52 19.93
CA SER A 40 11.02 -26.75 19.60
C SER A 40 11.05 -26.86 18.07
N PRO A 41 12.17 -27.27 17.45
CA PRO A 41 12.25 -27.46 16.00
C PRO A 41 11.09 -28.31 15.46
N CYS A 42 10.71 -29.33 16.22
CA CYS A 42 9.56 -30.22 15.95
C CYS A 42 8.23 -29.46 15.75
N SER A 43 7.97 -28.39 16.53
CA SER A 43 6.73 -27.61 16.42
C SER A 43 6.66 -26.74 15.16
N ALA A 44 7.80 -26.23 14.68
CA ALA A 44 7.84 -25.41 13.47
C ALA A 44 7.69 -26.25 12.20
N GLU A 45 8.27 -27.45 12.20
CA GLU A 45 8.13 -28.41 11.11
C GLU A 45 6.69 -28.93 11.00
N GLU A 46 6.06 -29.27 12.13
CA GLU A 46 4.65 -29.68 12.19
C GLU A 46 3.69 -28.57 11.71
N ASP A 47 3.97 -27.31 12.06
CA ASP A 47 3.19 -26.15 11.61
C ASP A 47 3.29 -25.96 10.07
N ILE A 48 4.49 -26.14 9.48
CA ILE A 48 4.67 -26.06 8.03
C ILE A 48 3.99 -27.22 7.32
N ALA A 49 4.13 -28.44 7.82
CA ALA A 49 3.45 -29.61 7.25
C ALA A 49 1.93 -29.47 7.26
N ARG A 50 1.36 -28.81 8.29
CA ARG A 50 -0.07 -28.56 8.43
C ARG A 50 -0.57 -27.42 7.54
N ASP A 51 0.12 -26.27 7.58
CA ASP A 51 -0.40 -25.03 6.99
C ASP A 51 0.09 -24.81 5.55
N TYR A 52 1.22 -25.42 5.15
CA TYR A 52 1.84 -25.31 3.82
C TYR A 52 2.30 -26.68 3.29
N PRO A 53 1.36 -27.58 2.99
CA PRO A 53 1.64 -28.97 2.66
C PRO A 53 2.46 -29.16 1.38
N LEU A 54 2.34 -28.29 0.37
CA LEU A 54 3.14 -28.39 -0.85
C LEU A 54 4.58 -27.96 -0.61
N ILE A 55 4.82 -26.87 0.12
CA ILE A 55 6.18 -26.49 0.56
C ILE A 55 6.81 -27.63 1.34
N TYR A 56 6.07 -28.20 2.31
CA TYR A 56 6.58 -29.31 3.11
C TYR A 56 7.01 -30.49 2.23
N ARG A 57 6.14 -30.93 1.33
CA ARG A 57 6.33 -32.12 0.49
C ARG A 57 7.36 -31.93 -0.62
N HIS A 58 7.35 -30.78 -1.29
CA HIS A 58 8.09 -30.56 -2.53
C HIS A 58 9.38 -29.76 -2.34
N VAL A 59 9.55 -29.06 -1.20
CA VAL A 59 10.75 -28.28 -0.92
C VAL A 59 11.41 -28.70 0.39
N HIS A 60 10.71 -28.62 1.52
CA HIS A 60 11.31 -28.81 2.84
C HIS A 60 11.80 -30.25 3.10
N SER A 61 10.94 -31.24 2.83
CA SER A 61 11.27 -32.66 2.99
C SER A 61 11.98 -33.27 1.78
N PHE A 62 12.26 -32.45 0.75
CA PHE A 62 12.85 -32.92 -0.49
C PHE A 62 14.35 -33.18 -0.33
N ASN A 63 14.79 -34.40 -0.64
CA ASN A 63 16.19 -34.81 -0.54
C ASN A 63 16.88 -34.72 -1.92
N GLY A 64 17.18 -33.50 -2.35
CA GLY A 64 17.88 -33.19 -3.59
C GLY A 64 19.19 -32.43 -3.36
N THR A 65 20.11 -32.48 -4.33
CA THR A 65 21.34 -31.67 -4.28
C THR A 65 21.16 -30.40 -5.10
N GLY A 66 21.47 -29.25 -4.49
CA GLY A 66 21.35 -27.93 -5.12
C GLY A 66 19.94 -27.32 -5.05
N GLY A 67 19.00 -27.98 -4.37
CA GLY A 67 17.64 -27.51 -4.18
C GLY A 67 16.59 -28.60 -4.37
N ALA A 68 15.41 -28.18 -4.78
CA ALA A 68 14.20 -29.00 -4.91
C ALA A 68 13.54 -28.82 -6.28
N TRP A 69 12.83 -29.84 -6.75
CA TRP A 69 12.13 -29.77 -8.03
C TRP A 69 10.87 -30.63 -8.08
N HIS A 70 9.91 -30.16 -8.86
CA HIS A 70 8.74 -30.90 -9.30
C HIS A 70 8.65 -30.83 -10.83
N ILE A 71 8.71 -31.99 -11.48
CA ILE A 71 8.46 -32.12 -12.92
C ILE A 71 7.16 -32.92 -13.07
N PRO A 72 6.14 -32.41 -13.78
CA PRO A 72 4.90 -33.14 -13.96
C PRO A 72 5.18 -34.56 -14.48
N PRO A 73 4.61 -35.63 -13.88
CA PRO A 73 4.99 -37.00 -14.22
C PRO A 73 4.81 -37.36 -15.71
N TYR A 74 3.86 -36.72 -16.38
CA TYR A 74 3.58 -36.91 -17.80
C TYR A 74 4.49 -36.07 -18.73
N TRP A 75 5.40 -35.26 -18.18
CA TRP A 75 6.42 -34.53 -18.93
C TRP A 75 7.66 -35.37 -19.23
N ALA A 76 8.01 -36.26 -18.31
CA ALA A 76 9.11 -37.19 -18.45
C ALA A 76 8.71 -38.31 -19.44
N ASP A 77 9.45 -38.47 -20.54
CA ASP A 77 9.38 -39.71 -21.31
C ASP A 77 9.74 -40.89 -20.40
N MET A 78 9.12 -42.05 -20.58
CA MET A 78 9.39 -43.29 -19.80
C MET A 78 10.88 -43.73 -19.79
N HIS A 79 11.76 -43.05 -20.53
CA HIS A 79 13.19 -43.31 -20.65
C HIS A 79 14.12 -42.20 -20.08
N SER A 80 13.61 -41.10 -19.54
CA SER A 80 14.48 -40.10 -18.87
C SER A 80 14.91 -40.61 -17.49
N LYS A 81 16.22 -40.79 -17.29
CA LYS A 81 16.84 -41.05 -15.97
C LYS A 81 16.35 -39.99 -14.98
N GLN A 82 16.04 -40.41 -13.76
CA GLN A 82 15.70 -39.45 -12.70
C GLN A 82 16.87 -38.46 -12.49
N PRO A 83 16.58 -37.16 -12.32
CA PRO A 83 17.61 -36.15 -12.13
C PRO A 83 18.40 -36.42 -10.83
N HIS A 84 19.73 -36.32 -10.91
CA HIS A 84 20.60 -36.52 -9.75
C HIS A 84 20.79 -35.25 -8.92
N ASN A 85 20.64 -34.08 -9.55
CA ASN A 85 20.76 -32.77 -8.94
C ASN A 85 19.82 -31.78 -9.65
N ILE A 86 19.75 -30.55 -9.14
CA ILE A 86 18.85 -29.53 -9.69
C ILE A 86 19.18 -29.12 -11.15
N LEU A 87 20.45 -29.18 -11.58
CA LEU A 87 20.83 -28.84 -12.95
C LEU A 87 20.34 -29.91 -13.94
N ASP A 88 20.41 -31.18 -13.56
CA ASP A 88 19.80 -32.26 -14.33
C ASP A 88 18.29 -32.10 -14.40
N ALA A 89 17.65 -31.75 -13.28
CA ALA A 89 16.21 -31.49 -13.24
C ALA A 89 15.83 -30.34 -14.17
N ALA A 90 16.58 -29.22 -14.15
CA ALA A 90 16.36 -28.06 -15.00
C ALA A 90 16.50 -28.41 -16.49
N ARG A 91 17.54 -29.19 -16.85
CA ARG A 91 17.79 -29.63 -18.23
C ARG A 91 16.66 -30.55 -18.74
N ILE A 92 16.22 -31.50 -17.90
CA ILE A 92 15.10 -32.40 -18.24
C ILE A 92 13.80 -31.61 -18.38
N ALA A 93 13.48 -30.75 -17.43
CA ALA A 93 12.25 -29.96 -17.42
C ALA A 93 12.20 -28.97 -18.59
N SER A 94 13.28 -28.24 -18.85
CA SER A 94 13.39 -27.30 -19.96
C SER A 94 13.24 -28.03 -21.31
N LYS A 95 13.97 -29.14 -21.52
CA LYS A 95 13.84 -29.94 -22.74
C LYS A 95 12.42 -30.48 -22.92
N ALA A 96 11.81 -30.99 -21.86
CA ALA A 96 10.45 -31.53 -21.88
C ALA A 96 9.41 -30.44 -22.19
N ALA A 97 9.57 -29.24 -21.65
CA ALA A 97 8.69 -28.09 -21.91
C ALA A 97 8.85 -27.58 -23.36
N LEU A 98 10.08 -27.45 -23.84
CA LEU A 98 10.36 -26.98 -25.20
C LEU A 98 9.95 -27.99 -26.28
N SER A 99 9.86 -29.28 -25.94
CA SER A 99 9.47 -30.34 -26.89
C SER A 99 7.99 -30.31 -27.32
N LYS A 100 7.11 -29.66 -26.55
CA LYS A 100 5.66 -29.60 -26.85
C LYS A 100 5.11 -28.19 -26.67
N ARG A 101 4.30 -27.74 -27.63
CA ARG A 101 3.70 -26.40 -27.62
C ARG A 101 2.81 -26.15 -26.39
N GLU A 102 2.05 -27.16 -25.98
CA GLU A 102 1.15 -27.11 -24.81
C GLU A 102 1.87 -26.83 -23.47
N ARG A 103 3.20 -27.00 -23.43
CA ARG A 103 4.05 -26.78 -22.24
C ARG A 103 4.79 -25.44 -22.31
N GLN A 104 4.36 -24.56 -23.22
CA GLN A 104 4.90 -23.23 -23.39
C GLN A 104 3.78 -22.21 -23.17
N MET A 105 4.13 -21.04 -22.67
CA MET A 105 3.16 -19.99 -22.45
C MET A 105 2.57 -19.56 -23.80
N PRO A 106 1.24 -19.37 -23.89
CA PRO A 106 0.55 -18.97 -25.11
C PRO A 106 1.19 -17.74 -25.74
N PHE A 107 1.15 -17.66 -27.08
CA PHE A 107 1.75 -16.56 -27.85
C PHE A 107 3.28 -16.38 -27.70
N SER A 108 3.98 -17.30 -27.05
CA SER A 108 5.41 -17.13 -26.72
C SER A 108 6.23 -18.39 -26.93
N ASN A 109 7.57 -18.31 -26.97
CA ASN A 109 8.47 -19.46 -26.88
C ASN A 109 8.92 -19.77 -25.44
N ILE A 110 8.23 -19.21 -24.44
CA ILE A 110 8.62 -19.28 -23.04
C ILE A 110 8.12 -20.61 -22.46
N PRO A 111 8.99 -21.51 -21.96
CA PRO A 111 8.54 -22.77 -21.36
C PRO A 111 7.80 -22.51 -20.04
N LEU A 112 6.81 -23.34 -19.73
CA LEU A 112 6.08 -23.33 -18.45
C LEU A 112 6.92 -23.94 -17.33
N LEU A 113 8.01 -23.25 -17.01
CA LEU A 113 9.07 -23.68 -16.11
C LEU A 113 9.29 -22.58 -15.07
N VAL A 114 8.99 -22.83 -13.80
CA VAL A 114 9.11 -21.85 -12.72
C VAL A 114 10.46 -21.99 -12.01
N HIS A 115 11.08 -20.86 -11.73
CA HIS A 115 12.32 -20.74 -10.97
C HIS A 115 12.14 -19.80 -9.78
N GLN A 116 12.41 -20.30 -8.57
CA GLN A 116 12.53 -19.50 -7.36
C GLN A 116 13.80 -19.88 -6.59
N THR A 117 14.32 -19.00 -5.74
CA THR A 117 15.56 -19.26 -5.01
C THR A 117 15.52 -18.77 -3.56
N TRP A 118 16.23 -19.49 -2.69
CA TRP A 118 16.57 -19.06 -1.34
C TRP A 118 17.89 -19.69 -0.90
N LYS A 119 18.35 -19.35 0.30
CA LYS A 119 19.62 -19.90 0.84
C LYS A 119 19.59 -21.42 0.99
N THR A 120 18.47 -21.96 1.45
CA THR A 120 18.28 -23.38 1.77
C THR A 120 16.83 -23.81 1.51
N THR A 121 16.62 -25.11 1.33
CA THR A 121 15.29 -25.72 1.23
C THR A 121 14.57 -25.86 2.57
N ALA A 122 15.25 -25.62 3.69
CA ALA A 122 14.72 -25.74 5.05
C ALA A 122 13.70 -24.63 5.39
N ALA A 123 12.46 -24.80 4.93
CA ALA A 123 11.39 -23.81 5.05
C ALA A 123 11.03 -23.36 6.48
N ASP A 124 11.32 -24.16 7.50
CA ASP A 124 11.19 -23.82 8.93
C ASP A 124 12.11 -22.67 9.36
N SER A 125 13.19 -22.44 8.62
CA SER A 125 14.10 -21.32 8.84
C SER A 125 13.74 -20.04 8.07
N TRP A 126 12.72 -20.09 7.22
CA TRP A 126 12.33 -18.96 6.37
C TRP A 126 11.49 -17.92 7.13
N ASN A 127 11.34 -16.73 6.54
CA ASN A 127 10.38 -15.77 7.08
C ASN A 127 8.95 -16.29 6.87
N PRO A 128 8.12 -16.39 7.92
CA PRO A 128 6.74 -16.87 7.76
C PRO A 128 5.87 -16.06 6.78
N ARG A 129 6.24 -14.80 6.49
CA ARG A 129 5.52 -13.93 5.55
C ARG A 129 5.64 -14.34 4.08
N ILE A 130 6.65 -15.14 3.72
CA ILE A 130 6.85 -15.58 2.34
C ILE A 130 6.19 -16.94 2.05
N LEU A 131 5.91 -17.74 3.09
CA LEU A 131 5.35 -19.08 2.93
C LEU A 131 4.02 -19.10 2.15
N PRO A 132 3.04 -18.20 2.38
CA PRO A 132 1.79 -18.21 1.62
C PRO A 132 2.00 -18.05 0.11
N TRP A 133 2.98 -17.25 -0.29
CA TRP A 133 3.24 -16.94 -1.69
C TRP A 133 3.94 -18.11 -2.39
N VAL A 134 4.91 -18.73 -1.73
CA VAL A 134 5.59 -19.92 -2.27
C VAL A 134 4.61 -21.09 -2.41
N GLU A 135 3.72 -21.27 -1.44
CA GLU A 135 2.65 -22.28 -1.52
C GLU A 135 1.75 -22.00 -2.72
N LEU A 136 1.34 -20.75 -2.94
CA LEU A 136 0.53 -20.33 -4.09
C LEU A 136 1.21 -20.64 -5.44
N TRP A 137 2.52 -20.38 -5.57
CA TRP A 137 3.28 -20.74 -6.77
C TRP A 137 3.33 -22.26 -7.01
N LEU A 138 3.45 -23.06 -5.93
CA LEU A 138 3.41 -24.51 -6.01
C LEU A 138 2.01 -25.03 -6.38
N GLU A 139 0.95 -24.45 -5.82
CA GLU A 139 -0.44 -24.79 -6.15
C GLU A 139 -0.71 -24.60 -7.65
N ASP A 140 -0.36 -23.43 -8.20
CA ASP A 140 -0.54 -23.13 -9.63
C ASP A 140 0.37 -23.98 -10.52
N SER A 141 1.52 -24.44 -10.02
CA SER A 141 2.40 -25.33 -10.80
C SER A 141 1.89 -26.77 -10.85
N ILE A 142 1.34 -27.27 -9.74
CA ILE A 142 1.05 -28.70 -9.52
C ILE A 142 -0.40 -29.05 -9.84
N TYR A 143 -1.35 -28.22 -9.42
CA TYR A 143 -2.78 -28.54 -9.50
C TYR A 143 -3.37 -28.15 -10.86
N VAL A 144 -3.81 -29.15 -11.63
CA VAL A 144 -4.28 -29.00 -13.02
C VAL A 144 -5.60 -28.22 -13.14
N ASP A 145 -6.40 -28.18 -12.08
CA ASP A 145 -7.64 -27.40 -12.01
C ASP A 145 -7.39 -25.88 -11.91
N ARG A 146 -6.16 -25.47 -11.57
CA ARG A 146 -5.75 -24.06 -11.56
C ARG A 146 -5.22 -23.55 -12.90
N GLY A 147 -4.78 -24.45 -13.77
CA GLY A 147 -4.23 -24.10 -15.07
C GLY A 147 -3.36 -25.21 -15.67
N PRO A 148 -2.71 -24.95 -16.82
CA PRO A 148 -1.73 -25.87 -17.39
C PRO A 148 -0.60 -26.14 -16.39
N SER A 149 -0.27 -27.41 -16.12
CA SER A 149 0.79 -27.71 -15.16
C SER A 149 2.13 -27.13 -15.60
N MET A 150 2.94 -26.76 -14.62
CA MET A 150 4.26 -26.19 -14.83
C MET A 150 5.29 -27.04 -14.07
N ALA A 151 6.50 -27.15 -14.61
CA ALA A 151 7.61 -27.66 -13.80
C ALA A 151 8.07 -26.57 -12.84
N TYR A 152 8.33 -26.92 -11.58
CA TYR A 152 8.74 -26.00 -10.53
C TYR A 152 10.14 -26.37 -10.04
N LEU A 153 11.07 -25.41 -10.03
CA LEU A 153 12.43 -25.58 -9.50
C LEU A 153 12.74 -24.53 -8.44
N PHE A 154 13.12 -25.02 -7.28
CA PHE A 154 13.58 -24.23 -6.14
C PHE A 154 15.07 -24.40 -5.98
N TRP A 155 15.83 -23.32 -6.16
CA TRP A 155 17.29 -23.35 -6.12
C TRP A 155 17.79 -22.92 -4.75
N ASP A 156 18.71 -23.69 -4.18
CA ASP A 156 19.47 -23.25 -3.01
C ASP A 156 20.79 -22.56 -3.42
N ASP A 157 21.53 -21.99 -2.46
CA ASP A 157 22.82 -21.33 -2.74
C ASP A 157 23.83 -22.27 -3.45
N THR A 158 23.76 -23.58 -3.17
CA THR A 158 24.61 -24.60 -3.79
C THR A 158 24.22 -24.79 -5.26
N GLY A 159 22.94 -24.90 -5.57
CA GLY A 159 22.42 -25.01 -6.93
C GLY A 159 22.68 -23.76 -7.76
N MET A 160 22.49 -22.58 -7.17
CA MET A 160 22.81 -21.30 -7.82
C MET A 160 24.29 -21.24 -8.22
N ARG A 161 25.19 -21.61 -7.31
CA ARG A 161 26.63 -21.62 -7.59
C ARG A 161 27.00 -22.65 -8.64
N ALA A 162 26.42 -23.86 -8.57
CA ALA A 162 26.66 -24.93 -9.54
C ALA A 162 26.25 -24.51 -10.97
N LEU A 163 25.17 -23.74 -11.12
CA LEU A 163 24.75 -23.19 -12.41
C LEU A 163 25.82 -22.25 -13.00
N VAL A 164 26.36 -21.34 -12.19
CA VAL A 164 27.43 -20.43 -12.62
C VAL A 164 28.69 -21.21 -12.97
N GLU A 165 29.04 -22.22 -12.18
CA GLU A 165 30.20 -23.07 -12.44
C GLU A 165 30.09 -23.86 -13.76
N GLU A 166 28.90 -24.35 -14.10
CA GLU A 166 28.70 -25.10 -15.36
C GLU A 166 28.71 -24.20 -16.60
N PHE A 167 28.03 -23.05 -16.54
CA PHE A 167 27.74 -22.26 -17.74
C PHE A 167 28.55 -20.96 -17.88
N GLU A 168 29.06 -20.42 -16.77
CA GLU A 168 29.72 -19.12 -16.68
C GLU A 168 31.01 -19.26 -15.85
N ASN A 169 31.77 -20.33 -16.10
CA ASN A 169 32.94 -20.71 -15.30
C ASN A 169 34.02 -19.62 -15.26
N ASP A 170 34.19 -18.87 -16.34
CA ASP A 170 35.08 -17.71 -16.42
C ASP A 170 34.66 -16.56 -15.48
N PHE A 171 33.37 -16.52 -15.10
CA PHE A 171 32.81 -15.54 -14.18
C PHE A 171 32.72 -16.05 -12.73
N LEU A 172 32.91 -17.35 -12.48
CA LEU A 172 32.68 -17.99 -11.18
C LEU A 172 33.49 -17.36 -10.04
N GLU A 173 34.78 -17.08 -10.26
CA GLU A 173 35.63 -16.43 -9.24
C GLU A 173 35.05 -15.07 -8.82
N ARG A 174 34.58 -14.29 -9.80
CA ARG A 174 33.97 -12.98 -9.56
C ARG A 174 32.62 -13.10 -8.86
N TYR A 175 31.82 -14.08 -9.22
CA TYR A 175 30.57 -14.40 -8.56
C TYR A 175 30.78 -14.73 -7.06
N ASP A 176 31.78 -15.56 -6.76
CA ASP A 176 32.09 -16.00 -5.39
C ASP A 176 32.77 -14.93 -4.52
N THR A 177 33.58 -14.05 -5.11
CA THR A 177 34.43 -13.12 -4.35
C THR A 177 33.97 -11.67 -4.36
N LEU A 178 33.34 -11.20 -5.44
CA LEU A 178 32.99 -9.78 -5.62
C LEU A 178 31.51 -9.47 -5.42
N LEU A 179 30.63 -10.44 -5.63
CA LEU A 179 29.19 -10.24 -5.50
C LEU A 179 28.72 -10.53 -4.08
N THR A 180 27.90 -9.62 -3.55
CA THR A 180 27.12 -9.86 -2.32
C THR A 180 26.04 -10.93 -2.55
N PRO A 181 25.47 -11.54 -1.51
CA PRO A 181 24.41 -12.55 -1.67
C PRO A 181 23.21 -12.08 -2.51
N VAL A 182 22.81 -10.81 -2.38
CA VAL A 182 21.71 -10.22 -3.17
C VAL A 182 22.11 -10.13 -4.64
N GLU A 183 23.32 -9.63 -4.93
CA GLU A 183 23.80 -9.53 -6.31
C GLU A 183 24.00 -10.89 -6.97
N ARG A 184 24.33 -11.93 -6.18
CA ARG A 184 24.38 -13.32 -6.67
C ARG A 184 23.00 -13.80 -7.11
N SER A 185 21.96 -13.52 -6.32
CA SER A 185 20.57 -13.80 -6.69
C SER A 185 20.13 -13.01 -7.94
N ASP A 186 20.55 -11.74 -8.04
CA ASP A 186 20.29 -10.86 -9.20
C ASP A 186 20.93 -11.37 -10.49
N VAL A 187 22.14 -11.93 -10.41
CA VAL A 187 22.78 -12.56 -11.59
C VAL A 187 22.17 -13.92 -11.87
N PHE A 188 21.94 -14.72 -10.84
CA PHE A 188 21.37 -16.07 -10.96
C PHE A 188 20.03 -16.07 -11.69
N ARG A 189 19.10 -15.16 -11.34
CA ARG A 189 17.78 -15.10 -11.98
C ARG A 189 17.88 -14.92 -13.50
N ILE A 190 18.86 -14.13 -13.95
CA ILE A 190 19.12 -13.91 -15.38
C ILE A 190 19.73 -15.16 -16.02
N LEU A 191 20.71 -15.77 -15.37
CA LEU A 191 21.39 -16.95 -15.91
C LEU A 191 20.47 -18.18 -15.98
N VAL A 192 19.64 -18.42 -14.97
CA VAL A 192 18.73 -19.58 -14.99
C VAL A 192 17.75 -19.48 -16.17
N CYS A 193 17.16 -18.31 -16.40
CA CYS A 193 16.29 -18.08 -17.55
C CYS A 193 17.06 -18.03 -18.88
N LYS A 194 18.32 -17.56 -18.90
CA LYS A 194 19.19 -17.61 -20.09
C LYS A 194 19.44 -19.04 -20.54
N HIS A 195 19.74 -19.95 -19.63
CA HIS A 195 20.10 -21.33 -19.99
C HIS A 195 18.89 -22.25 -20.15
N PHE A 196 17.87 -22.12 -19.31
CA PHE A 196 16.74 -23.05 -19.27
C PHE A 196 15.42 -22.44 -19.77
N GLY A 197 15.36 -21.12 -19.98
CA GLY A 197 14.11 -20.39 -20.20
C GLY A 197 13.25 -20.38 -18.94
N GLY A 198 11.99 -20.00 -19.08
CA GLY A 198 11.00 -20.13 -18.02
C GLY A 198 10.56 -18.81 -17.41
N ILE A 199 10.01 -18.90 -16.21
CA ILE A 199 9.40 -17.84 -15.43
C ILE A 199 10.18 -17.77 -14.12
N TYR A 200 10.73 -16.60 -13.81
CA TYR A 200 11.35 -16.34 -12.52
C TYR A 200 10.42 -15.48 -11.66
N GLY A 201 10.36 -15.75 -10.35
CA GLY A 201 9.63 -14.94 -9.37
C GLY A 201 10.25 -15.01 -7.98
N ASP A 202 10.49 -13.86 -7.35
CA ASP A 202 10.97 -13.80 -5.95
C ASP A 202 9.93 -14.39 -4.97
N LEU A 203 10.38 -14.87 -3.80
CA LEU A 203 9.51 -15.57 -2.83
C LEU A 203 8.45 -14.67 -2.18
N ASP A 204 8.56 -13.35 -2.27
CA ASP A 204 7.57 -12.38 -1.80
C ASP A 204 6.69 -11.80 -2.92
N THR A 205 6.47 -12.61 -3.96
CA THR A 205 5.56 -12.29 -5.07
C THR A 205 4.26 -13.09 -5.01
N GLU A 206 3.14 -12.38 -4.99
CA GLU A 206 1.78 -12.93 -5.03
C GLU A 206 1.30 -13.05 -6.48
N LEU A 207 0.90 -14.26 -6.88
CA LEU A 207 0.24 -14.52 -8.15
C LEU A 207 -1.19 -13.98 -8.13
N ILE A 208 -1.50 -13.06 -9.05
CA ILE A 208 -2.87 -12.56 -9.28
C ILE A 208 -3.52 -13.30 -10.44
N GLN A 209 -2.70 -13.71 -11.41
CA GLN A 209 -3.10 -14.56 -12.52
C GLN A 209 -2.10 -15.69 -12.69
N HIS A 210 -2.59 -16.86 -13.09
CA HIS A 210 -1.77 -18.01 -13.43
C HIS A 210 -0.73 -17.62 -14.50
N PRO A 211 0.56 -18.00 -14.39
CA PRO A 211 1.60 -17.57 -15.34
C PRO A 211 1.31 -17.87 -16.81
N ALA A 212 0.65 -19.01 -17.09
CA ALA A 212 0.20 -19.35 -18.44
C ALA A 212 -0.79 -18.35 -19.07
N THR A 213 -1.38 -17.42 -18.31
CA THR A 213 -2.29 -16.38 -18.82
C THR A 213 -1.68 -14.99 -18.81
N TRP A 214 -0.37 -14.86 -18.51
CA TRP A 214 0.28 -13.56 -18.44
C TRP A 214 0.32 -12.82 -19.77
N ILE A 215 0.32 -13.54 -20.89
CA ILE A 215 0.31 -13.00 -22.24
C ILE A 215 -1.06 -13.27 -22.87
N SER A 216 -1.70 -12.20 -23.34
CA SER A 216 -3.00 -12.26 -24.02
C SER A 216 -2.92 -11.73 -25.46
N GLY A 217 -3.95 -12.02 -26.26
CA GLY A 217 -4.10 -11.46 -27.62
C GLY A 217 -4.00 -9.93 -27.65
N SER A 218 -4.59 -9.25 -26.66
CA SER A 218 -4.55 -7.79 -26.54
C SER A 218 -3.16 -7.22 -26.25
N ASP A 219 -2.27 -7.99 -25.63
CA ASP A 219 -0.91 -7.54 -25.30
C ASP A 219 -0.02 -7.44 -26.55
N MET A 220 -0.38 -8.15 -27.63
CA MET A 220 0.32 -8.13 -28.91
C MET A 220 -0.20 -7.05 -29.88
N ALA A 221 -1.26 -6.33 -29.48
CA ALA A 221 -1.92 -5.36 -30.34
C ALA A 221 -0.96 -4.26 -30.81
N THR A 222 -1.12 -3.83 -32.06
CA THR A 222 -0.32 -2.76 -32.62
C THR A 222 -0.45 -1.46 -31.82
N TRP A 223 0.65 -0.74 -31.67
CA TRP A 223 0.70 0.55 -31.00
C TRP A 223 1.71 1.46 -31.70
N THR A 224 1.61 2.77 -31.52
CA THR A 224 2.42 3.75 -32.25
C THR A 224 3.22 4.58 -31.29
N ASP A 225 4.51 4.80 -31.57
CA ASP A 225 5.30 5.79 -30.84
C ASP A 225 4.75 7.19 -31.16
N PRO A 226 4.23 7.93 -30.16
CA PRO A 226 3.60 9.22 -30.38
C PRO A 226 4.56 10.30 -30.90
N LYS A 227 5.88 10.15 -30.72
CA LYS A 227 6.87 11.13 -31.22
C LYS A 227 7.33 10.83 -32.65
N THR A 228 7.54 9.57 -32.98
CA THR A 228 8.12 9.18 -34.29
C THR A 228 7.07 8.70 -35.29
N GLY A 229 5.85 8.37 -34.84
CA GLY A 229 4.82 7.76 -35.68
C GLY A 229 5.10 6.31 -36.08
N LYS A 230 6.21 5.72 -35.60
CA LYS A 230 6.57 4.33 -35.89
C LYS A 230 5.59 3.39 -35.18
N ALA A 231 4.90 2.55 -35.95
CA ALA A 231 4.09 1.48 -35.42
C ALA A 231 4.98 0.33 -34.91
N HIS A 232 4.53 -0.33 -33.85
CA HIS A 232 5.11 -1.49 -33.15
C HIS A 232 4.00 -2.49 -32.83
N GLY A 233 4.36 -3.70 -32.39
CA GLY A 233 3.42 -4.81 -32.12
C GLY A 233 3.39 -5.84 -33.25
N TYR A 234 2.39 -6.71 -33.25
CA TYR A 234 2.26 -7.76 -34.26
C TYR A 234 1.62 -7.22 -35.55
N TYR A 235 2.38 -7.18 -36.65
CA TYR A 235 2.01 -6.46 -37.89
C TYR A 235 1.11 -7.22 -38.88
N ASN A 236 0.56 -8.39 -38.53
CA ASN A 236 -0.35 -9.07 -39.44
C ASN A 236 -1.74 -8.41 -39.39
N THR A 237 -1.95 -7.45 -40.28
CA THR A 237 -3.19 -6.70 -40.44
C THR A 237 -4.37 -7.64 -40.67
N SER A 238 -5.36 -7.58 -39.77
CA SER A 238 -6.68 -8.22 -39.79
C SER A 238 -6.87 -9.54 -39.04
N VAL A 239 -5.86 -10.14 -38.41
CA VAL A 239 -6.03 -11.39 -37.63
C VAL A 239 -5.23 -11.30 -36.32
N THR A 240 -5.90 -11.43 -35.17
CA THR A 240 -5.23 -11.68 -33.88
C THR A 240 -4.40 -12.96 -34.01
N PRO A 241 -3.14 -13.01 -33.56
CA PRO A 241 -2.34 -14.23 -33.65
C PRO A 241 -3.13 -15.39 -33.08
N ASP A 242 -3.11 -16.53 -33.76
CA ASP A 242 -3.67 -17.74 -33.17
C ASP A 242 -2.90 -18.04 -31.87
N TYR A 243 -3.60 -18.65 -30.91
CA TYR A 243 -3.10 -18.99 -29.57
C TYR A 243 -1.75 -19.70 -29.62
N GLU A 244 -1.50 -20.48 -30.69
CA GLU A 244 -0.28 -21.23 -30.90
C GLU A 244 0.87 -20.43 -31.51
N THR A 245 0.65 -19.25 -32.10
CA THR A 245 1.70 -18.49 -32.82
C THR A 245 2.73 -17.92 -31.83
N PRO A 246 3.99 -18.37 -31.82
CA PRO A 246 4.97 -17.87 -30.86
C PRO A 246 5.56 -16.54 -31.34
N VAL A 247 5.22 -15.46 -30.63
CA VAL A 247 5.67 -14.09 -30.93
C VAL A 247 6.63 -13.58 -29.86
N VAL A 248 6.35 -13.87 -28.59
CA VAL A 248 7.12 -13.35 -27.45
C VAL A 248 8.23 -14.33 -27.07
N SER A 249 9.46 -13.83 -26.95
CA SER A 249 10.61 -14.58 -26.44
C SER A 249 11.12 -14.02 -25.10
N LEU A 250 10.70 -12.80 -24.73
CA LEU A 250 11.07 -12.19 -23.45
C LEU A 250 9.93 -11.31 -22.94
N LEU A 251 9.56 -11.49 -21.67
CA LEU A 251 8.50 -10.78 -20.98
C LEU A 251 9.07 -10.03 -19.77
N TRP A 252 8.90 -8.70 -19.76
CA TRP A 252 9.23 -7.85 -18.62
C TRP A 252 7.99 -7.14 -18.07
N GLY A 253 8.02 -6.77 -16.79
CA GLY A 253 7.13 -5.77 -16.21
C GLY A 253 7.87 -4.46 -15.92
N LEU A 254 7.16 -3.35 -15.90
CA LEU A 254 7.70 -2.09 -15.38
C LEU A 254 7.59 -2.05 -13.86
N GLU A 255 8.66 -1.65 -13.19
CA GLU A 255 8.61 -1.23 -11.78
C GLU A 255 8.48 0.29 -11.61
N ALA A 256 8.89 1.04 -12.63
CA ALA A 256 8.80 2.49 -12.66
C ALA A 256 8.32 2.96 -14.03
N ASP A 257 7.38 3.90 -14.02
CA ASP A 257 6.91 4.59 -15.21
C ASP A 257 6.70 6.09 -14.91
N ASN A 258 7.79 6.84 -15.00
CA ASN A 258 7.80 8.29 -14.81
C ASN A 258 7.75 9.02 -16.15
N ASP A 259 7.34 10.29 -16.14
CA ASP A 259 7.43 11.12 -17.36
C ASP A 259 8.87 11.12 -17.90
N PRO A 260 9.13 10.62 -19.12
CA PRO A 260 10.48 10.53 -19.68
C PRO A 260 11.18 11.89 -19.83
N GLU A 261 10.42 12.98 -19.90
CA GLU A 261 10.95 14.35 -20.00
C GLU A 261 11.20 14.98 -18.61
N SER A 262 10.90 14.25 -17.54
CA SER A 262 11.04 14.70 -16.16
C SER A 262 12.20 14.01 -15.46
N ASP A 263 12.94 14.75 -14.66
CA ASP A 263 13.94 14.23 -13.74
C ASP A 263 13.33 13.69 -12.43
N ALA A 264 12.02 13.41 -12.39
CA ALA A 264 11.34 12.90 -11.19
C ALA A 264 11.70 11.45 -10.82
N TYR A 265 12.30 10.68 -11.74
CA TYR A 265 12.64 9.26 -11.54
C TYR A 265 13.87 9.02 -10.67
N TRP A 266 14.93 9.84 -10.80
CA TRP A 266 16.10 9.75 -9.90
C TRP A 266 15.69 10.11 -8.47
N ARG A 267 14.71 11.00 -8.38
CA ARG A 267 13.98 11.33 -7.17
C ARG A 267 13.18 10.12 -6.65
N GLN A 268 12.60 9.31 -7.54
CA GLN A 268 12.08 7.97 -7.27
C GLN A 268 13.08 6.97 -6.66
N SER A 269 14.39 7.28 -6.65
CA SER A 269 15.49 6.30 -6.51
C SER A 269 15.52 5.25 -7.63
N TYR A 270 14.94 5.56 -8.78
CA TYR A 270 15.10 4.81 -10.02
C TYR A 270 16.23 5.40 -10.87
N THR A 271 16.95 4.57 -11.60
CA THR A 271 17.99 5.03 -12.51
C THR A 271 17.42 5.48 -13.84
N TYR A 272 16.29 4.91 -14.26
CA TYR A 272 15.61 5.23 -15.51
C TYR A 272 14.16 5.68 -15.27
N PRO A 273 13.59 6.59 -16.11
CA PRO A 273 12.18 6.95 -16.03
C PRO A 273 11.25 5.75 -16.21
N GLN A 274 11.53 4.93 -17.22
CA GLN A 274 10.97 3.59 -17.41
C GLN A 274 12.02 2.58 -16.98
N GLN A 275 11.76 1.87 -15.88
CA GLN A 275 12.66 0.85 -15.34
C GLN A 275 11.94 -0.50 -15.26
N LEU A 276 12.61 -1.54 -15.72
CA LEU A 276 12.10 -2.91 -15.73
C LEU A 276 12.23 -3.53 -14.34
N SER A 277 11.24 -4.31 -13.93
CA SER A 277 11.35 -5.17 -12.75
C SER A 277 12.23 -6.39 -13.03
N GLN A 278 13.06 -6.79 -12.07
CA GLN A 278 13.80 -8.07 -12.14
C GLN A 278 13.31 -9.11 -11.12
N TRP A 279 12.43 -8.74 -10.18
CA TRP A 279 11.85 -9.68 -9.21
C TRP A 279 10.90 -10.68 -9.84
N ALA A 280 10.40 -10.40 -11.04
CA ALA A 280 9.71 -11.36 -11.87
C ALA A 280 9.82 -10.99 -13.35
N PHE A 281 9.95 -12.01 -14.19
CA PHE A 281 9.99 -11.94 -15.65
C PHE A 281 9.93 -13.35 -16.23
N ALA A 282 9.77 -13.46 -17.54
CA ALA A 282 9.77 -14.75 -18.22
C ALA A 282 10.49 -14.69 -19.56
N ALA A 283 11.16 -15.77 -19.98
CA ALA A 283 11.97 -15.77 -21.19
C ALA A 283 12.09 -17.15 -21.85
N ALA A 284 12.26 -17.14 -23.16
CA ALA A 284 12.80 -18.27 -23.90
C ALA A 284 14.32 -18.37 -23.62
N PRO A 285 14.89 -19.58 -23.64
CA PRO A 285 16.33 -19.74 -23.46
C PRO A 285 17.12 -19.00 -24.54
N GLN A 286 18.32 -18.57 -24.20
CA GLN A 286 19.31 -17.93 -25.09
C GLN A 286 18.86 -16.59 -25.70
N HIS A 287 17.91 -15.88 -25.09
CA HIS A 287 17.55 -14.53 -25.55
C HIS A 287 18.76 -13.58 -25.49
N PRO A 288 19.13 -12.86 -26.58
CA PRO A 288 20.37 -12.09 -26.67
C PRO A 288 20.55 -10.98 -25.62
N VAL A 289 19.45 -10.44 -25.09
CA VAL A 289 19.47 -9.46 -24.00
C VAL A 289 20.21 -9.98 -22.77
N PHE A 290 20.13 -11.28 -22.47
CA PHE A 290 20.82 -11.86 -21.32
C PHE A 290 22.32 -12.01 -21.53
N GLU A 291 22.76 -12.30 -22.76
CA GLU A 291 24.20 -12.25 -23.08
C GLU A 291 24.72 -10.83 -22.94
N ARG A 292 23.98 -9.84 -23.46
CA ARG A 292 24.35 -8.44 -23.31
C ARG A 292 24.41 -7.99 -21.84
N TYR A 293 23.50 -8.48 -21.00
CA TYR A 293 23.58 -8.26 -19.55
C TYR A 293 24.89 -8.81 -18.97
N MET A 294 25.27 -10.04 -19.34
CA MET A 294 26.52 -10.65 -18.90
C MET A 294 27.75 -9.92 -19.43
N ASP A 295 27.76 -9.50 -20.70
CA ASP A 295 28.84 -8.71 -21.28
C ASP A 295 29.01 -7.37 -20.55
N ASN A 296 27.91 -6.68 -20.24
CA ASN A 296 27.95 -5.45 -19.44
C ASN A 296 28.55 -5.69 -18.05
N LEU A 297 28.21 -6.83 -17.43
CA LEU A 297 28.71 -7.21 -16.11
C LEU A 297 30.19 -7.63 -16.13
N ARG A 298 30.62 -8.38 -17.16
CA ARG A 298 32.02 -8.78 -17.38
C ARG A 298 32.91 -7.57 -17.66
N ASN A 299 32.46 -6.67 -18.53
CA ASN A 299 33.17 -5.45 -18.93
C ASN A 299 33.29 -4.40 -17.82
N TYR A 300 32.65 -4.62 -16.68
CA TYR A 300 32.82 -3.79 -15.49
C TYR A 300 34.23 -4.05 -14.90
N THR A 301 35.26 -3.29 -15.32
CA THR A 301 36.68 -3.53 -15.00
C THR A 301 37.22 -2.81 -13.77
N LYS A 302 38.34 -3.33 -13.26
CA LYS A 302 39.08 -2.81 -12.11
C LYS A 302 39.66 -1.40 -12.30
N ASP A 303 39.93 -0.91 -13.51
CA ASP A 303 40.50 0.45 -13.66
C ASP A 303 39.49 1.59 -13.43
N ASN A 304 38.20 1.26 -13.30
CA ASN A 304 37.16 2.15 -12.76
C ASN A 304 36.98 1.98 -11.22
N GLU A 305 37.92 1.32 -10.51
CA GLU A 305 37.73 0.81 -9.13
C GLU A 305 37.69 1.77 -7.95
N PRO A 306 38.13 3.03 -7.95
CA PRO A 306 38.06 3.80 -6.69
C PRO A 306 36.62 4.01 -6.20
N THR A 307 35.62 3.76 -7.06
CA THR A 307 34.19 3.92 -6.79
C THR A 307 33.38 2.61 -6.75
N ALA A 308 33.94 1.46 -7.15
CA ALA A 308 33.16 0.22 -7.37
C ALA A 308 33.01 -0.69 -6.14
N GLN A 309 33.83 -0.53 -5.09
CA GLN A 309 33.51 -1.08 -3.76
C GLN A 309 32.39 -0.30 -3.05
N ASN A 310 31.97 0.85 -3.62
CA ASN A 310 30.92 1.73 -3.12
C ASN A 310 29.76 1.93 -4.12
N SER A 311 29.69 1.16 -5.22
CA SER A 311 28.57 1.24 -6.16
C SER A 311 27.36 0.47 -5.64
N ASP A 312 26.20 1.13 -5.58
CA ASP A 312 24.92 0.55 -5.15
C ASP A 312 24.62 -0.78 -5.90
N PRO A 313 24.39 -1.90 -5.19
CA PRO A 313 24.04 -3.20 -5.80
C PRO A 313 22.95 -3.10 -6.89
N LEU A 314 21.97 -2.20 -6.68
CA LEU A 314 20.86 -1.91 -7.61
C LEU A 314 21.31 -1.43 -9.00
N LYS A 315 22.53 -0.88 -9.11
CA LYS A 315 23.09 -0.38 -10.37
C LYS A 315 23.96 -1.40 -11.10
N ARG A 316 24.53 -2.37 -10.37
CA ARG A 316 25.52 -3.30 -10.92
C ARG A 316 24.89 -4.56 -11.50
N THR A 317 23.96 -5.16 -10.76
CA THR A 317 23.31 -6.42 -11.14
C THR A 317 21.79 -6.33 -11.11
N GLY A 318 21.27 -5.30 -10.44
CA GLY A 318 19.84 -5.10 -10.19
C GLY A 318 19.00 -4.61 -11.38
N PRO A 319 17.80 -4.04 -11.11
CA PRO A 319 16.86 -3.59 -12.14
C PRO A 319 17.44 -2.59 -13.15
N THR A 320 18.41 -1.79 -12.73
CA THR A 320 19.16 -0.87 -13.60
C THR A 320 19.91 -1.63 -14.70
N ALA A 321 20.58 -2.74 -14.35
CA ALA A 321 21.42 -3.49 -15.26
C ALA A 321 20.59 -4.23 -16.32
N VAL A 322 19.47 -4.83 -15.93
CA VAL A 322 18.53 -5.46 -16.89
C VAL A 322 17.85 -4.42 -17.79
N THR A 323 17.54 -3.24 -17.23
CA THR A 323 17.01 -2.12 -18.01
C THR A 323 18.02 -1.65 -19.04
N LEU A 324 19.29 -1.46 -18.66
CA LEU A 324 20.36 -1.06 -19.58
C LEU A 324 20.58 -2.09 -20.69
N ALA A 325 20.65 -3.39 -20.34
CA ALA A 325 20.85 -4.46 -21.31
C ALA A 325 19.71 -4.51 -22.34
N THR A 326 18.45 -4.49 -21.87
CA THR A 326 17.27 -4.54 -22.73
C THR A 326 17.15 -3.27 -23.58
N LYS A 327 17.32 -2.10 -22.95
CA LYS A 327 17.25 -0.79 -23.60
C LYS A 327 18.27 -0.68 -24.73
N SER A 328 19.54 -0.90 -24.44
CA SER A 328 20.60 -0.79 -25.44
C SER A 328 20.44 -1.83 -26.55
N TRP A 329 19.98 -3.04 -26.22
CA TRP A 329 19.68 -4.04 -27.25
C TRP A 329 18.59 -3.57 -28.21
N LEU A 330 17.46 -3.05 -27.71
CA LEU A 330 16.37 -2.54 -28.54
C LEU A 330 16.77 -1.26 -29.31
N GLU A 331 17.54 -0.36 -28.69
CA GLU A 331 18.07 0.83 -29.36
C GLU A 331 18.98 0.45 -30.53
N ASP A 332 19.91 -0.48 -30.33
CA ASP A 332 20.86 -0.90 -31.36
C ASP A 332 20.22 -1.73 -32.48
N HIS A 333 19.33 -2.68 -32.14
CA HIS A 333 18.82 -3.68 -33.09
C HIS A 333 17.59 -3.20 -33.86
N VAL A 334 16.72 -2.41 -33.22
CA VAL A 334 15.43 -1.99 -33.81
C VAL A 334 15.27 -0.47 -33.87
N GLY A 335 16.27 0.31 -33.44
CA GLY A 335 16.21 1.77 -33.41
C GLY A 335 15.09 2.26 -32.51
N PHE A 336 14.81 1.55 -31.41
CA PHE A 336 13.66 1.79 -30.55
C PHE A 336 13.90 2.97 -29.61
N ARG A 337 12.91 3.87 -29.50
CA ARG A 337 12.97 4.98 -28.54
C ARG A 337 12.46 4.50 -27.18
N TRP A 338 13.36 4.24 -26.22
CA TRP A 338 12.99 3.72 -24.89
C TRP A 338 11.88 4.52 -24.19
N ALA A 339 11.96 5.85 -24.27
CA ALA A 339 10.97 6.78 -23.71
C ALA A 339 9.55 6.67 -24.31
N SER A 340 9.34 5.84 -25.35
CA SER A 340 8.00 5.53 -25.89
C SER A 340 7.26 4.45 -25.11
N LEU A 341 7.93 3.76 -24.18
CA LEU A 341 7.34 2.72 -23.32
C LEU A 341 6.36 3.27 -22.28
N THR A 342 6.39 4.58 -21.99
CA THR A 342 5.54 5.15 -20.95
C THR A 342 4.06 4.91 -21.21
N GLY A 343 3.38 4.32 -20.24
CA GLY A 343 1.94 4.06 -20.25
C GLY A 343 1.11 5.24 -19.76
N LEU A 344 1.75 6.30 -19.25
CA LEU A 344 1.09 7.48 -18.67
C LEU A 344 0.13 8.18 -19.65
N LYS A 345 0.33 8.02 -20.96
CA LYS A 345 -0.43 8.71 -22.01
C LYS A 345 -1.38 7.81 -22.81
N ASP A 346 -1.36 6.50 -22.58
CA ASP A 346 -2.17 5.53 -23.33
C ASP A 346 -2.97 4.57 -22.44
N GLY A 347 -3.10 4.90 -21.15
CA GLY A 347 -3.88 4.13 -20.20
C GLY A 347 -3.15 2.89 -19.66
N GLY A 348 -1.83 2.82 -19.84
CA GLY A 348 -1.01 1.68 -19.42
C GLY A 348 -1.13 0.52 -20.39
N LYS A 349 -0.92 0.75 -21.69
CA LYS A 349 -0.97 -0.31 -22.71
C LYS A 349 0.32 -1.13 -22.72
N SER A 350 0.20 -2.46 -22.83
CA SER A 350 1.35 -3.37 -23.04
C SER A 350 2.08 -3.05 -24.34
N LYS A 351 3.40 -3.22 -24.34
CA LYS A 351 4.30 -2.81 -25.42
C LYS A 351 5.09 -3.99 -25.94
N LEU A 352 4.60 -4.60 -27.03
CA LEU A 352 5.38 -5.55 -27.81
C LEU A 352 6.33 -4.80 -28.76
N VAL A 353 7.63 -5.07 -28.66
CA VAL A 353 8.68 -4.52 -29.53
C VAL A 353 9.60 -5.65 -29.93
N HIS A 354 9.71 -5.92 -31.24
CA HIS A 354 10.36 -7.13 -31.73
C HIS A 354 9.67 -8.38 -31.13
N ASP A 355 10.38 -9.20 -30.37
CA ASP A 355 9.89 -10.36 -29.62
C ASP A 355 9.90 -10.13 -28.09
N ILE A 356 10.07 -8.87 -27.66
CA ILE A 356 10.06 -8.48 -26.25
C ILE A 356 8.72 -7.82 -25.91
N LEU A 357 7.97 -8.43 -25.01
CA LEU A 357 6.75 -7.86 -24.44
C LEU A 357 7.06 -7.17 -23.11
N ILE A 358 6.71 -5.89 -23.00
CA ILE A 358 6.86 -5.10 -21.78
C ILE A 358 5.46 -4.75 -21.28
N LEU A 359 5.09 -5.31 -20.12
CA LEU A 359 3.83 -5.03 -19.45
C LEU A 359 3.87 -3.64 -18.79
N PRO A 360 2.72 -2.94 -18.71
CA PRO A 360 2.62 -1.68 -17.98
C PRO A 360 2.94 -1.88 -16.50
N ILE A 361 3.19 -0.80 -15.77
CA ILE A 361 3.51 -0.85 -14.32
C ILE A 361 2.46 -1.62 -13.51
N THR A 362 1.18 -1.52 -13.88
CA THR A 362 0.08 -2.28 -13.27
C THR A 362 0.26 -3.81 -13.36
N GLY A 363 0.97 -4.30 -14.39
CA GLY A 363 1.18 -5.73 -14.63
C GLY A 363 1.87 -6.44 -13.47
N PHE A 364 3.06 -5.97 -13.10
CA PHE A 364 3.89 -6.57 -12.04
C PHE A 364 4.05 -5.68 -10.79
N HIS A 365 3.42 -4.50 -10.79
CA HIS A 365 3.45 -3.56 -9.67
C HIS A 365 2.10 -2.82 -9.49
N PRO A 366 0.98 -3.53 -9.33
CA PRO A 366 -0.32 -2.93 -9.05
C PRO A 366 -0.39 -2.29 -7.65
N SER A 367 -1.42 -1.48 -7.40
CA SER A 367 -1.69 -0.85 -6.10
C SER A 367 -2.52 -1.76 -5.19
N HIS A 368 -2.13 -1.87 -3.91
CA HIS A 368 -2.87 -2.61 -2.87
C HIS A 368 -4.15 -1.89 -2.36
N GLY A 369 -4.58 -0.77 -2.96
CA GLY A 369 -5.75 -0.01 -2.50
C GLY A 369 -6.45 0.82 -3.58
N SER A 370 -7.58 1.46 -3.22
CA SER A 370 -8.46 2.20 -4.13
C SER A 370 -7.94 3.57 -4.60
N ARG A 371 -6.67 3.90 -4.35
CA ARG A 371 -6.04 5.13 -4.84
C ARG A 371 -5.14 4.78 -6.02
N ASN A 372 -5.37 5.45 -7.16
CA ASN A 372 -4.41 5.56 -8.26
C ASN A 372 -3.21 6.35 -7.74
N ASP A 373 -2.28 5.66 -7.11
CA ASP A 373 -1.25 6.27 -6.27
C ASP A 373 0.12 5.93 -6.85
N VAL A 374 0.75 6.92 -7.50
CA VAL A 374 2.12 6.90 -8.10
C VAL A 374 2.25 6.24 -9.49
N MET A 375 2.81 6.97 -10.46
CA MET A 375 3.21 6.49 -11.80
C MET A 375 2.08 5.85 -12.66
N GLY A 376 0.81 6.15 -12.37
CA GLY A 376 -0.32 5.66 -13.16
C GLY A 376 -0.66 4.17 -12.95
N ARG A 377 -0.07 3.51 -11.94
CA ARG A 377 -0.42 2.12 -11.59
C ARG A 377 -1.86 2.02 -11.07
N LYS A 378 -2.54 0.95 -11.46
CA LYS A 378 -3.95 0.68 -11.13
C LYS A 378 -4.06 -0.37 -10.00
N PRO A 379 -5.24 -0.54 -9.38
CA PRO A 379 -5.44 -1.51 -8.29
C PRO A 379 -5.19 -2.96 -8.72
N ILE A 380 -4.95 -3.83 -7.74
CA ILE A 380 -4.74 -5.28 -7.95
C ILE A 380 -5.92 -6.00 -8.62
N THR A 381 -7.12 -5.42 -8.56
CA THR A 381 -8.32 -5.92 -9.23
C THR A 381 -8.39 -5.53 -10.71
N ASP A 382 -7.45 -4.72 -11.21
CA ASP A 382 -7.42 -4.33 -12.62
C ASP A 382 -7.09 -5.54 -13.50
N PRO A 383 -7.79 -5.73 -14.64
CA PRO A 383 -7.53 -6.86 -15.53
C PRO A 383 -6.11 -6.94 -16.08
N ALA A 384 -5.31 -5.85 -16.03
CA ALA A 384 -3.91 -5.85 -16.42
C ALA A 384 -2.97 -6.37 -15.33
N ALA A 385 -3.41 -6.49 -14.08
CA ALA A 385 -2.58 -7.02 -12.99
C ALA A 385 -2.32 -8.53 -13.17
N ARG A 386 -1.07 -8.95 -13.05
CA ARG A 386 -0.61 -10.35 -13.18
C ARG A 386 0.03 -10.88 -11.92
N LEU A 387 0.85 -10.02 -11.30
CA LEU A 387 1.68 -10.34 -10.16
C LEU A 387 1.80 -9.11 -9.27
N CYS A 388 1.89 -9.31 -7.95
CA CYS A 388 2.16 -8.25 -7.00
C CYS A 388 3.39 -8.57 -6.16
N HIS A 389 4.29 -7.60 -5.97
CA HIS A 389 5.49 -7.77 -5.15
C HIS A 389 5.33 -7.04 -3.81
N HIS A 390 5.48 -7.76 -2.70
CA HIS A 390 5.20 -7.26 -1.34
C HIS A 390 6.38 -6.53 -0.69
N GLY A 391 7.57 -6.55 -1.29
CA GLY A 391 8.72 -5.74 -0.88
C GLY A 391 9.07 -5.89 0.60
N THR A 392 9.10 -7.12 1.10
CA THR A 392 9.19 -7.46 2.53
C THR A 392 10.48 -7.00 3.23
N GLY A 393 11.44 -6.45 2.48
CA GLY A 393 12.64 -5.79 3.01
C GLY A 393 13.62 -6.74 3.68
N LEU A 394 13.51 -8.04 3.44
CA LEU A 394 14.25 -9.11 4.12
C LEU A 394 15.77 -9.16 3.84
N TRP A 395 16.27 -8.26 3.01
CA TRP A 395 17.67 -8.18 2.59
C TRP A 395 18.40 -6.90 2.99
N LYS A 396 17.77 -6.01 3.79
CA LYS A 396 18.38 -4.72 4.14
C LYS A 396 19.60 -4.86 5.07
N HIS A 397 20.79 -4.97 4.50
CA HIS A 397 21.96 -4.28 5.05
C HIS A 397 21.93 -2.82 4.56
N PHE A 398 22.05 -1.90 5.50
CA PHE A 398 21.84 -0.46 5.35
C PHE A 398 22.82 0.15 4.31
N ASN A 399 22.33 0.56 3.13
CA ASN A 399 23.12 1.29 2.12
C ASN A 399 22.87 2.80 2.25
N PHE A 400 23.85 3.52 2.80
CA PHE A 400 23.71 4.91 3.23
C PHE A 400 23.43 5.89 2.08
N VAL A 401 23.85 5.63 0.84
CA VAL A 401 23.64 6.54 -0.31
C VAL A 401 22.26 6.33 -0.97
N GLY A 402 21.80 5.08 -1.04
CA GLY A 402 20.48 4.72 -1.58
C GLY A 402 19.32 5.04 -0.62
N GLU A 403 19.51 4.86 0.68
CA GLU A 403 18.54 5.28 1.71
C GLU A 403 18.51 6.83 1.85
N TYR A 404 19.63 7.53 1.65
CA TYR A 404 19.70 9.00 1.56
C TYR A 404 18.89 9.57 0.38
N GLY A 405 18.95 8.91 -0.78
CA GLY A 405 18.19 9.29 -1.97
C GLY A 405 16.68 9.17 -1.73
N LYS A 406 16.24 8.07 -1.12
CA LYS A 406 14.82 7.82 -0.79
C LYS A 406 14.24 8.81 0.23
N LEU A 407 15.05 9.27 1.20
CA LEU A 407 14.64 10.22 2.24
C LEU A 407 14.43 11.66 1.72
N ILE A 408 15.13 12.08 0.67
CA ILE A 408 15.02 13.44 0.11
C ILE A 408 13.67 13.68 -0.62
N ILE A 409 13.02 12.62 -1.12
CA ILE A 409 11.85 12.75 -2.01
C ILE A 409 10.51 12.74 -1.30
N THR A 410 10.46 12.22 -0.08
CA THR A 410 9.28 12.41 0.75
C THR A 410 9.10 13.86 1.22
N LYS A 411 10.07 14.78 0.97
CA LYS A 411 10.13 16.09 1.66
C LYS A 411 10.20 17.37 0.81
N ARG A 412 10.13 17.34 -0.52
CA ARG A 412 10.03 18.60 -1.32
C ARG A 412 9.12 18.50 -2.56
N GLN A 413 7.84 18.77 -2.37
CA GLN A 413 7.06 19.59 -3.31
C GLN A 413 6.38 20.73 -2.53
N PRO A 414 6.43 21.99 -3.02
CA PRO A 414 5.74 23.09 -2.37
C PRO A 414 4.23 23.00 -2.65
N LYS A 415 3.42 22.79 -1.60
CA LYS A 415 2.01 23.21 -1.61
C LYS A 415 1.91 24.53 -0.85
N LEU A 416 1.93 25.64 -1.59
CA LEU A 416 1.45 26.93 -1.13
C LEU A 416 0.03 27.16 -1.66
N GLN A 417 -0.95 26.77 -0.87
CA GLN A 417 -2.23 27.49 -0.79
C GLN A 417 -2.42 27.85 0.70
N LEU A 418 -2.23 29.13 1.01
CA LEU A 418 -2.47 29.69 2.33
C LEU A 418 -3.97 29.79 2.58
N ASN A 419 -4.47 29.13 3.63
CA ASN A 419 -5.59 29.65 4.41
C ASN A 419 -5.09 29.95 5.82
N ARG A 420 -5.26 31.22 6.21
CA ARG A 420 -4.87 31.81 7.50
C ARG A 420 -5.87 31.44 8.58
N GLU A 421 -5.39 30.95 9.72
CA GLU A 421 -5.96 31.28 11.03
C GLU A 421 -4.84 31.51 12.06
N ASN A 422 -4.97 32.60 12.81
CA ASN A 422 -3.98 33.16 13.72
C ASN A 422 -4.06 32.52 15.10
N ASN A 423 -3.05 31.73 15.51
CA ASN A 423 -2.62 31.56 16.92
C ASN A 423 -1.32 30.72 17.00
N GLY A 424 -0.14 31.34 16.94
CA GLY A 424 1.12 30.55 17.03
C GLY A 424 2.46 31.27 16.84
N LYS A 425 2.56 32.59 17.01
CA LYS A 425 3.79 33.34 16.64
C LYS A 425 5.05 32.97 17.44
N SER A 426 4.93 32.65 18.74
CA SER A 426 6.10 32.29 19.59
C SER A 426 6.64 30.89 19.29
N LYS A 427 5.75 29.89 19.22
CA LYS A 427 6.09 28.49 18.95
C LYS A 427 6.68 28.29 17.54
N MET A 428 6.24 29.10 16.58
CA MET A 428 6.73 29.04 15.21
C MET A 428 8.15 29.59 15.06
N ALA A 429 8.53 30.61 15.84
CA ALA A 429 9.89 31.16 15.82
C ALA A 429 10.93 30.17 16.39
N GLU A 430 10.58 29.44 17.46
CA GLU A 430 11.46 28.42 18.05
C GLU A 430 11.68 27.23 17.11
N VAL A 431 10.61 26.74 16.47
CA VAL A 431 10.69 25.65 15.49
C VAL A 431 11.54 26.07 14.29
N LEU A 432 11.37 27.31 13.79
CA LEU A 432 12.20 27.85 12.71
C LEU A 432 13.69 27.98 13.11
N GLY A 433 13.98 28.29 14.38
CA GLY A 433 15.34 28.32 14.92
C GLY A 433 16.01 26.94 14.93
N ILE A 434 15.29 25.88 15.30
CA ILE A 434 15.81 24.50 15.29
C ILE A 434 16.05 24.02 13.85
N VAL A 435 15.08 24.25 12.94
CA VAL A 435 15.19 23.88 11.52
C VAL A 435 16.43 24.52 10.89
N SER A 436 16.58 25.84 11.05
CA SER A 436 17.70 26.58 10.45
C SER A 436 19.05 26.20 11.07
N GLY A 437 19.09 25.94 12.37
CA GLY A 437 20.28 25.46 13.08
C GLY A 437 20.72 24.07 12.61
N ALA A 438 19.80 23.11 12.53
CA ALA A 438 20.09 21.74 12.10
C ALA A 438 20.50 21.66 10.62
N ALA A 439 19.79 22.35 9.74
CA ALA A 439 20.12 22.40 8.31
C ALA A 439 21.48 23.06 8.05
N GLY A 440 21.79 24.15 8.77
CA GLY A 440 23.08 24.82 8.67
C GLY A 440 24.23 23.93 9.16
N LEU A 441 24.03 23.24 10.28
CA LEU A 441 25.03 22.32 10.85
C LEU A 441 25.25 21.09 9.97
N LEU A 442 24.19 20.54 9.38
CA LEU A 442 24.27 19.42 8.45
C LEU A 442 25.12 19.77 7.22
N SER A 443 24.89 20.95 6.63
CA SER A 443 25.68 21.42 5.50
C SER A 443 27.17 21.53 5.85
N LEU A 444 27.48 22.08 7.04
CA LEU A 444 28.85 22.22 7.52
C LEU A 444 29.51 20.88 7.81
N ALA A 445 28.81 19.93 8.44
CA ALA A 445 29.32 18.59 8.74
C ALA A 445 29.67 17.82 7.46
N ILE A 446 28.83 17.92 6.42
CA ILE A 446 29.09 17.33 5.10
C ILE A 446 30.36 17.93 4.47
N GLU A 447 30.52 19.25 4.55
CA GLU A 447 31.66 19.95 3.96
C GLU A 447 32.98 19.62 4.67
N VAL A 448 32.98 19.59 6.01
CA VAL A 448 34.13 19.17 6.83
C VAL A 448 34.49 17.71 6.59
N THR A 449 33.50 16.84 6.39
CA THR A 449 33.72 15.42 6.06
C THR A 449 34.41 15.28 4.70
N LYS A 450 33.97 16.03 3.69
CA LYS A 450 34.61 16.07 2.36
C LYS A 450 36.05 16.59 2.44
N LEU A 451 36.27 17.71 3.14
CA LEU A 451 37.60 18.28 3.37
C LEU A 451 38.52 17.33 4.14
N SER A 452 37.99 16.56 5.10
CA SER A 452 38.79 15.59 5.85
C SER A 452 39.19 14.39 4.99
N TYR A 453 38.30 13.94 4.10
CA TYR A 453 38.55 12.80 3.21
C TYR A 453 39.62 13.10 2.15
N THR A 454 39.66 14.33 1.61
CA THR A 454 40.70 14.75 0.65
C THR A 454 42.11 14.70 1.24
N TYR A 455 42.27 14.96 2.54
CA TYR A 455 43.55 14.81 3.24
C TYR A 455 43.94 13.34 3.44
N ILE A 456 42.98 12.44 3.69
CA ILE A 456 43.23 11.05 4.10
C ILE A 456 43.55 10.14 2.92
N ALA A 457 42.94 10.39 1.76
CA ALA A 457 43.26 9.69 0.51
C ALA A 457 44.73 9.87 0.06
N SER A 458 45.48 10.82 0.68
CA SER A 458 46.88 11.11 0.36
C SER A 458 47.91 10.46 1.31
N VAL A 459 47.50 9.69 2.33
CA VAL A 459 48.40 9.10 3.34
C VAL A 459 48.15 7.59 3.48
N ARG A 460 49.16 6.75 3.21
CA ARG A 460 49.11 5.29 3.49
C ARG A 460 49.28 5.04 4.99
N GLY A 461 48.29 4.37 5.61
CA GLY A 461 48.34 3.94 7.01
C GLY A 461 47.88 5.01 8.02
N ALA A 462 46.60 5.39 7.97
CA ALA A 462 46.02 6.39 8.86
C ALA A 462 46.01 5.94 10.35
N PRO A 463 46.33 6.83 11.32
CA PRO A 463 46.22 6.54 12.74
C PRO A 463 44.78 6.20 13.16
N LYS A 464 44.58 5.28 14.12
CA LYS A 464 43.24 4.87 14.62
C LYS A 464 42.37 6.04 15.08
N SER A 465 42.98 7.07 15.68
CA SER A 465 42.32 8.30 16.13
C SER A 465 41.68 9.10 14.98
N LEU A 466 42.24 8.99 13.77
CA LEU A 466 41.72 9.65 12.56
C LEU A 466 40.51 8.92 11.98
N THR A 467 40.50 7.59 12.04
CA THR A 467 39.34 6.77 11.67
C THR A 467 38.18 7.00 12.63
N SER A 468 38.43 7.08 13.94
CA SER A 468 37.40 7.40 14.94
C SER A 468 36.80 8.79 14.73
N TYR A 469 37.62 9.77 14.35
CA TYR A 469 37.17 11.13 14.04
C TYR A 469 36.23 11.21 12.83
N ILE A 470 36.54 10.53 11.73
CA ILE A 470 35.62 10.44 10.58
C ILE A 470 34.35 9.70 10.97
N GLY A 471 34.45 8.60 11.73
CA GLY A 471 33.31 7.84 12.21
C GLY A 471 32.33 8.71 13.00
N GLU A 472 32.83 9.56 13.88
CA GLU A 472 31.98 10.48 14.66
C GLU A 472 31.38 11.61 13.83
N LEU A 473 32.07 12.14 12.80
CA LEU A 473 31.51 13.12 11.87
C LEU A 473 30.41 12.53 10.98
N ALA A 474 30.60 11.29 10.52
CA ALA A 474 29.59 10.55 9.77
C ALA A 474 28.36 10.27 10.64
N THR A 475 28.58 9.90 11.91
CA THR A 475 27.53 9.72 12.90
C THR A 475 26.77 11.02 13.15
N LEU A 476 27.47 12.14 13.30
CA LEU A 476 26.85 13.48 13.44
C LEU A 476 25.98 13.83 12.24
N THR A 477 26.48 13.58 11.03
CA THR A 477 25.73 13.81 9.79
C THR A 477 24.46 12.96 9.77
N SER A 478 24.55 11.68 10.12
CA SER A 478 23.40 10.77 10.19
C SER A 478 22.35 11.20 11.21
N VAL A 479 22.79 11.61 12.40
CA VAL A 479 21.90 12.02 13.48
C VAL A 479 21.20 13.34 13.17
N LEU A 480 21.89 14.29 12.51
CA LEU A 480 21.30 15.57 12.12
C LEU A 480 20.26 15.45 11.00
N LEU A 481 20.41 14.48 10.08
CA LEU A 481 19.36 14.17 9.11
C LEU A 481 18.11 13.62 9.77
N GLN A 482 18.29 12.65 10.69
CA GLN A 482 17.17 12.06 11.43
C GLN A 482 16.45 13.14 12.25
N LEU A 483 17.20 14.13 12.74
CA LEU A 483 16.65 15.25 13.48
C LEU A 483 15.89 16.21 12.55
N ASP A 484 16.46 16.61 11.41
CA ASP A 484 15.75 17.38 10.38
C ASP A 484 14.48 16.64 9.95
N ASP A 485 14.54 15.31 9.86
CA ASP A 485 13.41 14.50 9.44
C ASP A 485 12.20 14.61 10.39
N LEU A 486 12.44 14.56 11.71
CA LEU A 486 11.42 14.70 12.73
C LEU A 486 10.91 16.13 12.87
N ILE A 487 11.79 17.13 12.70
CA ILE A 487 11.43 18.54 12.73
C ILE A 487 10.50 18.89 11.56
N GLN A 488 10.80 18.41 10.35
CA GLN A 488 9.96 18.62 9.15
C GLN A 488 8.60 17.90 9.26
N ALA A 489 8.52 16.79 9.99
CA ALA A 489 7.27 16.08 10.25
C ALA A 489 6.36 16.77 11.29
N ARG A 490 6.74 17.96 11.80
CA ARG A 490 6.03 18.74 12.85
C ARG A 490 5.73 17.95 14.13
N LYS A 491 6.55 16.95 14.48
CA LYS A 491 6.36 16.08 15.67
C LYS A 491 7.18 16.49 16.90
N VAL A 492 7.85 17.65 16.90
CA VAL A 492 8.68 18.05 18.03
C VAL A 492 7.82 18.59 19.18
N ASN A 493 7.81 17.87 20.31
CA ASN A 493 7.09 18.26 21.51
C ASN A 493 7.90 19.23 22.40
N SER A 494 7.23 20.17 23.05
CA SER A 494 7.78 21.47 23.50
C SER A 494 8.55 21.48 24.83
N GLN A 495 9.04 20.34 25.34
CA GLN A 495 9.64 20.30 26.68
C GLN A 495 11.17 20.48 26.73
N ASN A 496 11.91 20.24 25.63
CA ASN A 496 13.39 20.29 25.63
C ASN A 496 14.03 21.18 24.54
N ASN A 497 13.26 22.06 23.91
CA ASN A 497 13.69 22.84 22.73
C ASN A 497 14.89 23.76 22.99
N GLN A 498 14.96 24.43 24.15
CA GLN A 498 16.05 25.39 24.43
C GLN A 498 17.42 24.71 24.57
N THR A 499 17.48 23.55 25.21
CA THR A 499 18.72 22.76 25.35
C THR A 499 19.20 22.26 24.00
N LEU A 500 18.27 21.83 23.13
CA LEU A 500 18.56 21.38 21.78
C LEU A 500 19.06 22.54 20.89
N ILE A 501 18.40 23.70 20.93
CA ILE A 501 18.80 24.91 20.18
C ILE A 501 20.21 25.34 20.59
N LYS A 502 20.49 25.36 21.89
CA LYS A 502 21.83 25.68 22.40
C LYS A 502 22.87 24.68 21.92
N ALA A 503 22.58 23.37 22.04
CA ALA A 503 23.48 22.32 21.57
C ALA A 503 23.75 22.37 20.05
N LEU A 504 22.75 22.71 19.25
CA LEU A 504 22.89 22.89 17.79
C LEU A 504 23.80 24.08 17.47
N ASN A 505 23.61 25.21 18.14
CA ASN A 505 24.43 26.41 17.91
C ASN A 505 25.89 26.23 18.37
N ASP A 506 26.08 25.63 19.55
CA ASP A 506 27.43 25.36 20.09
C ASP A 506 28.18 24.37 19.20
N CYS A 507 27.51 23.30 18.73
CA CYS A 507 28.10 22.34 17.79
C CYS A 507 28.46 23.00 16.45
N LYS A 508 27.61 23.92 15.96
CA LYS A 508 27.87 24.67 14.73
C LYS A 508 29.13 25.52 14.80
N GLN A 509 29.32 26.27 15.88
CA GLN A 509 30.55 27.07 16.05
C GLN A 509 31.81 26.19 16.09
N GLU A 510 31.75 25.04 16.77
CA GLU A 510 32.87 24.11 16.86
C GLU A 510 33.22 23.46 15.50
N VAL A 511 32.21 23.09 14.71
CA VAL A 511 32.39 22.53 13.36
C VAL A 511 32.88 23.60 12.37
N GLU A 512 32.42 24.86 12.48
CA GLU A 512 32.93 25.98 11.69
C GLU A 512 34.40 26.28 11.99
N HIS A 513 34.80 26.28 13.27
CA HIS A 513 36.19 26.48 13.66
C HIS A 513 37.10 25.35 13.13
N LEU A 514 36.60 24.12 13.14
CA LEU A 514 37.26 22.95 12.58
C LEU A 514 37.43 23.07 11.06
N LYS A 515 36.40 23.49 10.34
CA LYS A 515 36.45 23.79 8.90
C LYS A 515 37.52 24.83 8.59
N ALA A 516 37.51 25.96 9.29
CA ALA A 516 38.47 27.04 9.07
C ALA A 516 39.94 26.61 9.32
N LYS A 517 40.17 25.74 10.30
CA LYS A 517 41.51 25.18 10.59
C LYS A 517 41.98 24.23 9.50
N LEU A 518 41.08 23.44 8.91
CA LEU A 518 41.35 22.57 7.76
C LEU A 518 41.65 23.39 6.50
N GLU A 519 40.85 24.42 6.21
CA GLU A 519 41.00 25.26 5.00
C GLU A 519 42.27 26.13 5.00
N ARG A 520 42.65 26.71 6.15
CA ARG A 520 43.85 27.59 6.25
C ARG A 520 45.15 26.91 5.81
N LYS A 521 45.27 25.59 5.92
CA LYS A 521 46.47 24.85 5.50
C LYS A 521 46.41 24.31 4.07
N VAL A 522 45.23 24.30 3.42
CA VAL A 522 45.09 23.97 1.98
C VAL A 522 45.68 25.08 1.10
N SER A 523 45.65 26.35 1.56
CA SER A 523 46.22 27.50 0.82
C SER A 523 47.75 27.59 0.82
N TYR A 524 48.45 26.90 1.73
CA TYR A 524 49.92 26.89 1.81
C TYR A 524 50.49 25.64 1.12
N GLY A 525 50.47 25.57 -0.22
CA GLY A 525 50.96 24.35 -0.86
C GLY A 525 51.03 24.25 -2.39
N ARG A 526 51.20 25.34 -3.14
CA ARG A 526 51.59 25.29 -4.57
C ARG A 526 53.08 24.97 -4.80
N ILE A 527 53.83 24.47 -3.81
CA ILE A 527 55.28 24.18 -3.92
C ILE A 527 55.62 22.78 -3.36
N LYS A 528 56.11 21.92 -4.27
CA LYS A 528 56.84 20.62 -4.12
C LYS A 528 56.20 19.49 -3.29
N ALA A 529 55.76 18.48 -4.03
CA ALA A 529 55.14 17.21 -3.65
C ALA A 529 56.06 16.15 -2.96
N LYS A 530 56.94 16.51 -2.03
CA LYS A 530 57.69 15.49 -1.25
C LYS A 530 57.75 15.68 0.27
N VAL A 531 57.10 16.73 0.82
CA VAL A 531 57.03 16.94 2.29
C VAL A 531 55.59 16.92 2.82
N ALA A 532 54.57 16.83 1.94
CA ALA A 532 53.17 16.85 2.35
C ALA A 532 52.66 15.57 3.05
N ALA A 533 53.46 14.50 3.08
CA ALA A 533 53.13 13.22 3.73
C ALA A 533 53.07 13.30 5.28
N LEU A 534 53.20 14.49 5.88
CA LEU A 534 53.22 14.70 7.34
C LEU A 534 52.26 15.78 7.88
N ALA A 535 51.34 16.35 7.11
CA ALA A 535 50.60 17.55 7.57
C ALA A 535 49.08 17.36 7.72
N TRP A 536 48.64 16.36 8.50
CA TRP A 536 47.32 16.46 9.15
C TRP A 536 47.33 17.67 10.11
N PRO A 537 46.31 18.55 10.12
CA PRO A 537 46.38 19.84 10.82
C PRO A 537 46.08 19.79 12.33
N LEU A 538 45.66 18.63 12.85
CA LEU A 538 45.37 18.43 14.26
C LEU A 538 46.42 17.49 14.88
N SER A 539 46.92 17.80 16.06
CA SER A 539 47.67 16.84 16.87
C SER A 539 46.77 15.69 17.34
N GLU A 540 47.36 14.57 17.75
CA GLU A 540 46.60 13.41 18.24
C GLU A 540 45.73 13.75 19.48
N SER A 541 46.23 14.61 20.37
CA SER A 541 45.46 15.13 21.51
C SER A 541 44.26 15.95 21.05
N GLU A 542 44.45 16.88 20.11
CA GLU A 542 43.36 17.71 19.57
C GLU A 542 42.33 16.86 18.80
N LEU A 543 42.78 15.79 18.13
CA LEU A 543 41.92 14.88 17.40
C LEU A 543 41.02 14.09 18.36
N GLN A 544 41.58 13.59 19.46
CA GLN A 544 40.81 12.91 20.50
C GLN A 544 39.82 13.86 21.19
N ASP A 545 40.22 15.11 21.43
CA ASP A 545 39.31 16.14 21.97
C ASP A 545 38.12 16.39 21.03
N LYS A 546 38.35 16.42 19.71
CA LYS A 546 37.28 16.58 18.71
C LYS A 546 36.39 15.33 18.59
N VAL A 547 36.94 14.12 18.67
CA VAL A 547 36.16 12.87 18.75
C VAL A 547 35.22 12.92 19.95
N ASN A 548 35.73 13.24 21.14
CA ASN A 548 34.95 13.29 22.37
C ASN A 548 33.86 14.37 22.31
N MET A 549 34.17 15.52 21.71
CA MET A 549 33.22 16.60 21.48
C MET A 549 32.07 16.17 20.56
N LEU A 550 32.38 15.56 19.40
CA LEU A 550 31.38 15.07 18.46
C LEU A 550 30.51 13.96 19.06
N HIS A 551 31.13 13.03 19.78
CA HIS A 551 30.44 11.94 20.48
C HIS A 551 29.41 12.49 21.49
N ARG A 552 29.77 13.54 22.24
CA ARG A 552 28.87 14.22 23.18
C ARG A 552 27.65 14.83 22.48
N TYR A 553 27.85 15.53 21.36
CA TYR A 553 26.73 16.13 20.62
C TYR A 553 25.86 15.07 19.94
N ASN A 554 26.46 13.99 19.40
CA ASN A 554 25.75 12.83 18.89
C ASN A 554 24.80 12.24 19.94
N GLY A 555 25.28 12.04 21.17
CA GLY A 555 24.45 11.55 22.28
C GLY A 555 23.27 12.48 22.64
N ILE A 556 23.47 13.79 22.61
CA ILE A 556 22.41 14.78 22.90
C ILE A 556 21.33 14.74 21.81
N PHE A 557 21.73 14.74 20.54
CA PHE A 557 20.80 14.70 19.42
C PHE A 557 20.07 13.34 19.35
N LEU A 558 20.76 12.21 19.58
CA LEU A 558 20.16 10.88 19.60
C LEU A 558 19.13 10.72 20.73
N SER A 559 19.40 11.31 21.90
CA SER A 559 18.45 11.32 23.03
C SER A 559 17.17 12.10 22.69
N ALA A 560 17.29 13.19 21.91
CA ALA A 560 16.13 13.92 21.41
C ALA A 560 15.32 13.09 20.40
N LEU A 561 15.97 12.28 19.54
CA LEU A 561 15.30 11.38 18.59
C LEU A 561 14.55 10.22 19.26
N GLN A 562 15.11 9.66 20.34
CA GLN A 562 14.52 8.52 21.06
C GLN A 562 13.24 8.89 21.81
N ALA A 563 13.10 10.14 22.28
CA ALA A 563 11.89 10.64 22.92
C ALA A 563 10.66 10.65 21.97
N ASP A 564 10.89 10.80 20.65
CA ASP A 564 9.82 10.86 19.64
C ASP A 564 9.42 9.47 19.09
N SER A 565 10.32 8.50 19.08
CA SER A 565 10.02 7.11 18.65
C SER A 565 8.94 6.43 19.50
N LEU A 566 8.87 6.77 20.80
CA LEU A 566 7.79 6.34 21.70
C LEU A 566 6.42 6.91 21.29
N THR A 567 6.36 8.14 20.78
CA THR A 567 5.12 8.80 20.35
C THR A 567 4.55 8.17 19.07
N VAL A 568 5.41 7.75 18.13
CA VAL A 568 4.99 7.04 16.92
C VAL A 568 4.47 5.64 17.23
N ALA A 569 5.14 4.90 18.11
CA ALA A 569 4.66 3.59 18.56
C ALA A 569 3.27 3.67 19.20
N ILE A 570 3.00 4.73 19.99
CA ILE A 570 1.67 5.00 20.57
C ILE A 570 0.63 5.27 19.48
N ALA A 571 0.97 6.04 18.44
CA ALA A 571 0.06 6.34 17.33
C ALA A 571 -0.22 5.10 16.44
N THR A 572 0.79 4.28 16.17
CA THR A 572 0.65 3.05 15.36
C THR A 572 -0.20 2.01 16.09
N ASN A 573 -0.03 1.91 17.41
CA ASN A 573 -0.85 1.03 18.23
C ASN A 573 -2.31 1.52 18.29
N LYS A 574 -2.53 2.84 18.26
CA LYS A 574 -3.86 3.44 18.15
C LYS A 574 -4.53 3.12 16.80
N GLU A 575 -3.81 3.24 15.68
CA GLU A 575 -4.34 2.88 14.35
C GLU A 575 -4.66 1.38 14.23
N LEU A 576 -3.83 0.50 14.80
CA LEU A 576 -4.11 -0.94 14.86
C LEU A 576 -5.34 -1.26 15.73
N GLN A 577 -5.55 -0.53 16.82
CA GLN A 577 -6.78 -0.64 17.61
C GLN A 577 -7.99 -0.15 16.81
N ASP A 578 -7.88 0.99 16.13
CA ASP A 578 -8.95 1.54 15.30
C ASP A 578 -9.35 0.56 14.16
N PHE A 579 -8.38 -0.11 13.53
CA PHE A 579 -8.64 -1.13 12.52
C PHE A 579 -9.35 -2.37 13.08
N ARG A 580 -8.92 -2.88 14.25
CA ARG A 580 -9.58 -4.00 14.93
C ARG A 580 -11.02 -3.65 15.31
N HIS A 581 -11.24 -2.48 15.90
CA HIS A 581 -12.58 -1.98 16.22
C HIS A 581 -13.46 -1.84 14.97
N SER A 582 -12.89 -1.44 13.82
CA SER A 582 -13.64 -1.33 12.56
C SER A 582 -14.08 -2.68 11.98
N THR A 583 -13.30 -3.74 12.21
CA THR A 583 -13.61 -5.09 11.71
C THR A 583 -14.68 -5.74 12.59
N GLU A 584 -14.51 -5.66 13.91
CA GLU A 584 -15.47 -6.15 14.89
C GLU A 584 -16.85 -5.45 14.76
N ALA A 585 -16.86 -4.13 14.54
CA ALA A 585 -18.09 -3.39 14.29
C ALA A 585 -18.88 -3.91 13.07
N LYS A 586 -18.18 -4.29 11.99
CA LYS A 586 -18.83 -4.84 10.79
C LYS A 586 -19.49 -6.19 11.06
N GLU A 587 -18.85 -7.06 11.84
CA GLU A 587 -19.41 -8.36 12.23
C GLU A 587 -20.66 -8.21 13.10
N ILE A 588 -20.61 -7.30 14.08
CA ILE A 588 -21.76 -7.02 14.95
C ILE A 588 -22.95 -6.50 14.12
N ILE A 589 -22.71 -5.55 13.22
CA ILE A 589 -23.77 -4.99 12.36
C ILE A 589 -24.37 -6.08 11.46
N ALA A 590 -23.53 -6.97 10.90
CA ALA A 590 -23.99 -8.09 10.08
C ALA A 590 -24.88 -9.07 10.87
N TRP A 591 -24.57 -9.32 12.14
CA TRP A 591 -25.36 -10.20 12.99
C TRP A 591 -26.79 -9.68 13.28
N TYR A 592 -26.98 -8.36 13.32
CA TYR A 592 -28.31 -7.76 13.42
C TYR A 592 -29.10 -7.77 12.11
N LYS A 593 -28.47 -8.04 10.95
CA LYS A 593 -29.20 -8.18 9.68
C LYS A 593 -29.98 -9.49 9.68
N SER A 594 -31.28 -9.42 9.39
CA SER A 594 -32.13 -10.61 9.23
C SER A 594 -31.98 -11.18 7.82
N ASP A 595 -32.03 -12.52 7.68
CA ASP A 595 -32.05 -13.25 6.39
C ASP A 595 -33.19 -12.83 5.46
N VAL A 596 -34.24 -12.20 6.01
CA VAL A 596 -35.25 -11.49 5.22
C VAL A 596 -34.69 -10.08 4.98
N ALA A 597 -33.77 -9.97 4.02
CA ALA A 597 -33.20 -8.69 3.61
C ALA A 597 -34.34 -7.75 3.17
N ILE A 598 -34.73 -6.83 4.04
CA ILE A 598 -35.63 -5.74 3.68
C ILE A 598 -34.77 -4.77 2.88
N GLU A 599 -34.88 -4.85 1.55
CA GLU A 599 -34.21 -3.90 0.66
C GLU A 599 -34.56 -2.46 1.06
N VAL A 600 -33.51 -1.67 1.27
CA VAL A 600 -33.59 -0.21 1.37
C VAL A 600 -33.82 0.28 -0.05
N SER A 601 -35.09 0.37 -0.46
CA SER A 601 -35.46 0.73 -1.82
C SER A 601 -35.10 2.19 -2.13
N THR A 602 -33.86 2.38 -2.58
CA THR A 602 -33.44 3.58 -3.32
C THR A 602 -33.90 3.50 -4.78
N SER A 603 -34.43 2.35 -5.24
CA SER A 603 -35.02 2.17 -6.58
C SER A 603 -36.18 3.14 -6.86
N HIS A 604 -36.90 3.60 -5.82
CA HIS A 604 -37.96 4.60 -5.96
C HIS A 604 -37.46 6.01 -6.34
N LEU A 605 -36.14 6.24 -6.37
CA LEU A 605 -35.55 7.48 -6.89
C LEU A 605 -35.34 7.43 -8.41
N GLU A 606 -35.44 6.27 -9.06
CA GLU A 606 -35.34 6.16 -10.53
C GLU A 606 -36.49 6.90 -11.22
N ASP A 607 -37.65 7.02 -10.56
CA ASP A 607 -38.81 7.78 -11.01
C ASP A 607 -38.84 9.26 -10.54
N TYR A 608 -37.80 9.72 -9.83
CA TYR A 608 -37.74 11.09 -9.31
C TYR A 608 -37.53 12.12 -10.43
N CYS A 609 -38.45 13.08 -10.54
CA CYS A 609 -38.25 14.27 -11.36
C CYS A 609 -37.44 15.34 -10.59
N PRO A 610 -36.28 15.77 -11.10
CA PRO A 610 -35.51 16.88 -10.52
C PRO A 610 -36.38 18.12 -10.26
N SER A 611 -36.02 18.88 -9.22
CA SER A 611 -36.67 20.15 -8.84
C SER A 611 -38.10 20.08 -8.29
N THR A 612 -38.72 18.89 -8.25
CA THR A 612 -39.99 18.68 -7.54
C THR A 612 -39.78 18.56 -6.01
N TRP A 613 -40.82 18.86 -5.24
CA TRP A 613 -40.90 18.76 -3.77
C TRP A 613 -39.99 19.71 -2.98
N GLN A 614 -39.36 20.69 -3.65
CA GLN A 614 -38.51 21.68 -2.98
C GLN A 614 -39.27 22.47 -1.92
N THR A 615 -40.51 22.88 -2.22
CA THR A 615 -41.40 23.62 -1.30
C THR A 615 -41.64 22.85 0.01
N PHE A 616 -41.75 21.52 -0.07
CA PHE A 616 -41.89 20.68 1.12
C PHE A 616 -40.60 20.67 1.94
N LEU A 617 -39.46 20.43 1.30
CA LEU A 617 -38.14 20.37 1.96
C LEU A 617 -37.71 21.73 2.54
N SER A 618 -38.12 22.85 1.96
CA SER A 618 -37.90 24.18 2.53
C SER A 618 -38.98 24.60 3.54
N GLY A 619 -40.08 23.85 3.63
CA GLY A 619 -41.25 24.20 4.42
C GLY A 619 -41.01 24.10 5.93
N SER A 620 -41.69 24.95 6.70
CA SER A 620 -41.57 24.99 8.17
C SER A 620 -41.90 23.64 8.83
N PHE A 621 -42.82 22.86 8.26
CA PHE A 621 -43.16 21.52 8.76
C PHE A 621 -41.96 20.57 8.74
N TYR A 622 -41.32 20.43 7.58
CA TYR A 622 -40.15 19.56 7.43
C TYR A 622 -38.97 20.05 8.27
N GLN A 623 -38.73 21.37 8.25
CA GLN A 623 -37.65 21.98 9.03
C GLN A 623 -37.85 21.81 10.55
N SER A 624 -39.10 21.88 11.05
CA SER A 624 -39.41 21.63 12.47
C SER A 624 -39.18 20.18 12.87
N TRP A 625 -39.43 19.23 11.97
CA TRP A 625 -39.07 17.83 12.21
C TRP A 625 -37.54 17.64 12.16
N ARG A 626 -36.89 18.23 11.16
CA ARG A 626 -35.44 18.16 10.95
C ARG A 626 -34.66 18.73 12.12
N SER A 627 -35.13 19.82 12.74
CA SER A 627 -34.53 20.40 13.94
C SER A 627 -34.80 19.58 15.22
N GLY A 628 -35.79 18.69 15.18
CA GLY A 628 -36.27 17.93 16.35
C GLY A 628 -37.33 18.67 17.18
N SER A 629 -37.75 19.88 16.78
CA SER A 629 -38.83 20.62 17.45
C SER A 629 -40.16 19.85 17.44
N THR A 630 -40.40 19.07 16.39
CA THR A 630 -41.53 18.14 16.29
C THR A 630 -41.01 16.72 16.06
N PRO A 631 -40.79 15.91 17.11
CA PRO A 631 -40.08 14.64 16.97
C PRO A 631 -40.87 13.56 16.24
N VAL A 632 -42.20 13.68 16.12
CA VAL A 632 -43.01 12.73 15.35
C VAL A 632 -43.91 13.49 14.41
N VAL A 633 -43.83 13.17 13.12
CA VAL A 633 -44.64 13.79 12.07
C VAL A 633 -45.27 12.75 11.15
N TRP A 634 -46.46 13.07 10.66
CA TRP A 634 -47.21 12.24 9.73
C TRP A 634 -47.52 12.98 8.43
N GLY A 635 -46.97 12.49 7.32
CA GLY A 635 -47.37 12.88 5.98
C GLY A 635 -48.50 12.00 5.46
N TYR A 636 -49.68 12.57 5.21
CA TYR A 636 -50.83 11.83 4.68
C TYR A 636 -51.18 12.24 3.27
N GLY A 637 -51.76 11.35 2.48
CA GLY A 637 -52.17 11.69 1.11
C GLY A 637 -52.84 10.53 0.40
N LYS A 638 -53.55 10.82 -0.68
CA LYS A 638 -54.23 9.82 -1.52
C LYS A 638 -53.23 8.86 -2.18
N PRO A 639 -53.65 7.66 -2.62
CA PRO A 639 -52.85 6.85 -3.54
C PRO A 639 -52.40 7.68 -4.75
N GLY A 640 -51.17 7.50 -5.22
CA GLY A 640 -50.61 8.28 -6.34
C GLY A 640 -49.99 9.64 -5.98
N ALA A 641 -50.29 10.22 -4.81
CA ALA A 641 -49.83 11.57 -4.43
C ALA A 641 -48.29 11.72 -4.19
N GLY A 642 -47.48 10.73 -4.54
CA GLY A 642 -46.01 10.82 -4.43
C GLY A 642 -45.41 10.59 -3.04
N LYS A 643 -46.17 10.04 -2.07
CA LYS A 643 -45.69 9.79 -0.69
C LYS A 643 -44.38 9.00 -0.63
N THR A 644 -44.28 7.88 -1.34
CA THR A 644 -43.08 7.02 -1.36
C THR A 644 -41.87 7.75 -1.95
N VAL A 645 -42.05 8.51 -3.03
CA VAL A 645 -41.01 9.34 -3.63
C VAL A 645 -40.56 10.42 -2.64
N LEU A 646 -41.50 11.08 -1.97
CA LEU A 646 -41.18 12.09 -0.94
C LEU A 646 -40.42 11.48 0.24
N THR A 647 -40.82 10.29 0.72
CA THR A 647 -40.12 9.58 1.80
C THR A 647 -38.67 9.25 1.40
N ALA A 648 -38.45 8.83 0.16
CA ALA A 648 -37.11 8.59 -0.38
C ALA A 648 -36.28 9.88 -0.48
N LEU A 649 -36.90 11.01 -0.84
CA LEU A 649 -36.24 12.32 -0.86
C LEU A 649 -35.87 12.80 0.55
N VAL A 650 -36.74 12.60 1.53
CA VAL A 650 -36.44 12.89 2.96
C VAL A 650 -35.25 12.04 3.41
N LEU A 651 -35.24 10.74 3.10
CA LEU A 651 -34.11 9.86 3.41
C LEU A 651 -32.81 10.34 2.76
N ARG A 652 -32.87 10.79 1.50
CA ARG A 652 -31.70 11.32 0.77
C ARG A 652 -31.16 12.60 1.41
N ASP A 653 -32.03 13.56 1.73
CA ASP A 653 -31.64 14.86 2.31
C ASP A 653 -31.07 14.74 3.73
N VAL A 654 -31.56 13.78 4.52
CA VAL A 654 -30.98 13.50 5.85
C VAL A 654 -29.62 12.79 5.71
N LYS A 655 -29.43 11.93 4.69
CA LYS A 655 -28.15 11.24 4.43
C LYS A 655 -27.07 12.12 3.80
N SER A 656 -27.40 13.15 3.02
CA SER A 656 -26.44 13.96 2.25
C SER A 656 -25.54 14.91 3.07
N GLY A 657 -25.39 14.70 4.37
CA GLY A 657 -24.38 15.37 5.20
C GLY A 657 -24.84 16.63 5.95
N THR A 658 -26.12 16.98 5.84
CA THR A 658 -26.69 18.20 6.45
C THR A 658 -26.97 18.07 7.96
N LEU A 659 -26.92 16.85 8.51
CA LEU A 659 -27.01 16.55 9.95
C LEU A 659 -25.83 15.64 10.36
N PRO A 660 -24.61 16.18 10.51
CA PRO A 660 -23.44 15.39 10.90
C PRO A 660 -23.66 14.74 12.28
N GLY A 661 -23.31 13.45 12.41
CA GLY A 661 -23.47 12.70 13.66
C GLY A 661 -24.91 12.26 13.97
N THR A 662 -25.71 11.94 12.93
CA THR A 662 -27.07 11.40 13.08
C THR A 662 -27.15 9.94 12.65
N ALA A 663 -27.74 9.08 13.47
CA ALA A 663 -28.08 7.71 13.12
C ALA A 663 -29.39 7.70 12.32
N ILE A 664 -29.35 7.12 11.12
CA ILE A 664 -30.50 7.14 10.19
C ILE A 664 -30.90 5.71 9.88
N ALA A 665 -32.18 5.42 10.07
CA ALA A 665 -32.78 4.14 9.72
C ALA A 665 -34.10 4.34 8.97
N SER A 666 -34.43 3.43 8.07
CA SER A 666 -35.65 3.51 7.28
C SER A 666 -36.29 2.16 7.00
N HIS A 667 -37.61 2.16 6.82
CA HIS A 667 -38.38 0.98 6.41
C HIS A 667 -39.54 1.37 5.49
N PHE A 668 -39.72 0.65 4.39
CA PHE A 668 -40.80 0.86 3.42
C PHE A 668 -41.77 -0.32 3.49
N PHE A 669 -42.94 -0.10 4.06
CA PHE A 669 -43.96 -1.15 4.15
C PHE A 669 -44.59 -1.39 2.78
N SER A 670 -44.92 -2.65 2.49
CA SER A 670 -45.64 -3.02 1.28
C SER A 670 -46.58 -4.19 1.55
N SER A 671 -47.82 -4.07 1.10
CA SER A 671 -48.80 -5.16 1.10
C SER A 671 -48.33 -6.42 0.35
N SER A 672 -47.33 -6.31 -0.53
CA SER A 672 -46.72 -7.46 -1.23
C SER A 672 -45.75 -8.29 -0.37
N LYS A 673 -45.40 -7.84 0.85
CA LYS A 673 -44.45 -8.49 1.77
C LYS A 673 -45.13 -9.06 3.03
N PRO A 674 -45.96 -10.12 2.93
CA PRO A 674 -46.80 -10.60 4.03
C PRO A 674 -46.06 -11.33 5.18
N LYS A 675 -44.74 -11.57 5.06
CA LYS A 675 -43.95 -12.32 6.06
C LYS A 675 -43.14 -11.43 7.02
N GLU A 676 -43.35 -10.12 7.02
CA GLU A 676 -42.64 -9.21 7.92
C GLU A 676 -43.08 -9.37 9.38
N SER A 677 -42.14 -9.27 10.32
CA SER A 677 -42.40 -9.27 11.76
C SER A 677 -41.83 -8.00 12.40
N VAL A 678 -42.42 -7.55 13.52
CA VAL A 678 -41.91 -6.40 14.28
C VAL A 678 -40.43 -6.56 14.62
N SER A 679 -40.00 -7.78 14.99
CA SER A 679 -38.62 -8.07 15.36
C SER A 679 -37.66 -7.88 14.17
N ASN A 680 -38.04 -8.35 12.99
CA ASN A 680 -37.22 -8.18 11.78
C ASN A 680 -37.10 -6.72 11.37
N VAL A 681 -38.19 -5.94 11.47
CA VAL A 681 -38.14 -4.49 11.21
C VAL A 681 -37.21 -3.80 12.20
N LEU A 682 -37.33 -4.06 13.50
CA LEU A 682 -36.46 -3.45 14.51
C LEU A 682 -34.98 -3.82 14.33
N ARG A 683 -34.69 -5.09 14.03
CA ARG A 683 -33.33 -5.57 13.72
C ARG A 683 -32.73 -4.85 12.51
N SER A 684 -33.52 -4.69 11.43
CA SER A 684 -33.11 -3.92 10.26
C SER A 684 -32.83 -2.45 10.60
N LEU A 685 -33.71 -1.82 11.39
CA LEU A 685 -33.52 -0.43 11.83
C LEU A 685 -32.25 -0.28 12.69
N ILE A 686 -31.98 -1.24 13.59
CA ILE A 686 -30.75 -1.26 14.41
C ILE A 686 -29.52 -1.38 13.54
N ALA A 687 -29.48 -2.34 12.60
CA ALA A 687 -28.34 -2.52 11.71
C ALA A 687 -28.03 -1.23 10.90
N GLN A 688 -29.07 -0.56 10.40
CA GLN A 688 -28.94 0.73 9.70
C GLN A 688 -28.43 1.85 10.63
N ALA A 689 -28.96 1.94 11.85
CA ALA A 689 -28.56 2.94 12.82
C ALA A 689 -27.10 2.75 13.28
N LEU A 690 -26.69 1.50 13.57
CA LEU A 690 -25.32 1.15 13.99
C LEU A 690 -24.26 1.48 12.94
N HIS A 691 -24.59 1.43 11.65
CA HIS A 691 -23.68 1.87 10.59
C HIS A 691 -23.27 3.35 10.71
N SER A 692 -24.09 4.16 11.38
CA SER A 692 -23.83 5.59 11.58
C SER A 692 -23.16 5.89 12.93
N CYS A 693 -23.00 4.88 13.80
CA CYS A 693 -22.44 5.04 15.13
C CYS A 693 -20.90 5.03 15.09
N PRO A 694 -20.22 6.02 15.67
CA PRO A 694 -18.76 6.02 15.81
C PRO A 694 -18.24 4.91 16.74
N ILE A 695 -19.05 4.54 17.74
CA ILE A 695 -18.78 3.48 18.71
C ILE A 695 -20.05 2.64 18.85
N ILE A 696 -19.92 1.31 18.77
CA ILE A 696 -21.04 0.39 18.96
C ILE A 696 -21.51 0.48 20.43
N PRO A 697 -22.80 0.75 20.71
CA PRO A 697 -23.32 0.79 22.07
C PRO A 697 -23.11 -0.54 22.81
N GLN A 698 -22.83 -0.48 24.11
CA GLN A 698 -22.57 -1.67 24.93
C GLN A 698 -23.75 -2.65 24.94
N GLU A 699 -24.97 -2.14 24.88
CA GLU A 699 -26.19 -2.94 24.78
C GLU A 699 -26.20 -3.78 23.50
N ALA A 700 -25.72 -3.23 22.39
CA ALA A 700 -25.63 -3.95 21.11
C ALA A 700 -24.54 -5.02 21.14
N LEU A 701 -23.38 -4.68 21.72
CA LEU A 701 -22.24 -5.59 21.89
C LEU A 701 -22.57 -6.76 22.82
N ALA A 702 -23.17 -6.48 23.98
CA ALA A 702 -23.51 -7.50 24.97
C ALA A 702 -24.50 -8.55 24.45
N LEU A 703 -25.39 -8.17 23.53
CA LEU A 703 -26.31 -9.10 22.86
C LEU A 703 -25.58 -9.95 21.82
N TYR A 704 -24.63 -9.36 21.08
CA TYR A 704 -23.79 -10.09 20.11
C TYR A 704 -22.89 -11.13 20.80
N GLU A 705 -22.19 -10.74 21.86
CA GLU A 705 -21.28 -11.62 22.62
C GLU A 705 -22.01 -12.84 23.20
N LYS A 706 -23.25 -12.66 23.67
CA LYS A 706 -24.08 -13.75 24.21
C LYS A 706 -24.59 -14.72 23.13
N ARG A 707 -24.39 -14.43 21.84
CA ARG A 707 -24.92 -15.20 20.70
C ARG A 707 -26.40 -15.56 20.87
N SER A 708 -27.18 -14.64 21.44
CA SER A 708 -28.58 -14.89 21.80
C SER A 708 -29.41 -15.23 20.57
N GLN A 709 -29.82 -16.50 20.43
CA GLN A 709 -30.62 -16.97 19.30
C GLN A 709 -32.04 -16.35 19.29
N ASN A 710 -32.56 -15.96 20.46
CA ASN A 710 -33.86 -15.31 20.63
C ASN A 710 -33.71 -13.90 21.23
N LEU A 711 -33.59 -12.89 20.37
CA LEU A 711 -33.61 -11.49 20.80
C LEU A 711 -35.02 -11.08 21.22
N MET A 712 -35.18 -10.69 22.48
CA MET A 712 -36.47 -10.18 22.95
C MET A 712 -36.72 -8.78 22.39
N MET A 713 -37.98 -8.41 22.27
CA MET A 713 -38.36 -7.09 21.74
C MET A 713 -37.86 -5.94 22.65
N THR A 714 -37.80 -6.17 23.97
CA THR A 714 -37.23 -5.23 24.94
C THR A 714 -35.75 -4.99 24.69
N ASP A 715 -34.99 -6.01 24.28
CA ASP A 715 -33.56 -5.90 23.99
C ASP A 715 -33.32 -5.00 22.77
N LEU A 716 -34.14 -5.17 21.72
CA LEU A 716 -34.06 -4.35 20.50
C LEU A 716 -34.42 -2.89 20.77
N ILE A 717 -35.44 -2.64 21.62
CA ILE A 717 -35.81 -1.28 22.04
C ILE A 717 -34.68 -0.66 22.88
N ASN A 718 -34.05 -1.43 23.77
CA ASN A 718 -32.92 -0.95 24.57
C ASN A 718 -31.73 -0.56 23.71
N VAL A 719 -31.42 -1.33 22.66
CA VAL A 719 -30.34 -0.98 21.71
C VAL A 719 -30.65 0.32 20.98
N LEU A 720 -31.84 0.48 20.40
CA LEU A 720 -32.23 1.74 19.75
C LEU A 720 -32.23 2.91 20.73
N GLY A 721 -32.65 2.68 21.97
CA GLY A 721 -32.57 3.66 23.05
C GLY A 721 -31.15 4.06 23.41
N ALA A 722 -30.21 3.11 23.41
CA ALA A 722 -28.80 3.39 23.64
C ALA A 722 -28.19 4.23 22.52
N ILE A 723 -28.55 3.95 21.26
CA ILE A 723 -28.16 4.76 20.10
C ILE A 723 -28.74 6.18 20.22
N ALA A 724 -30.03 6.29 20.56
CA ALA A 724 -30.71 7.59 20.71
C ALA A 724 -30.12 8.46 21.83
N LYS A 725 -29.60 7.83 22.90
CA LYS A 725 -28.89 8.52 23.99
C LYS A 725 -27.51 9.04 23.57
N SER A 726 -26.82 8.34 22.67
CA SER A 726 -25.46 8.70 22.26
C SER A 726 -25.44 9.69 21.10
N MET A 727 -26.46 9.70 20.25
CA MET A 727 -26.52 10.56 19.08
C MET A 727 -27.95 10.84 18.61
N THR A 728 -28.12 11.89 17.80
CA THR A 728 -29.40 12.17 17.14
C THR A 728 -29.80 10.97 16.31
N THR A 729 -31.03 10.49 16.45
CA THR A 729 -31.51 9.30 15.73
C THR A 729 -32.80 9.61 14.97
N CYS A 730 -32.84 9.26 13.70
CA CYS A 730 -33.96 9.47 12.80
C CYS A 730 -34.46 8.14 12.23
N ILE A 731 -35.75 7.87 12.36
CA ILE A 731 -36.44 6.72 11.77
C ILE A 731 -37.45 7.24 10.73
N ILE A 732 -37.35 6.75 9.51
CA ILE A 732 -38.18 7.16 8.38
C ILE A 732 -39.00 5.96 7.89
N LEU A 733 -40.33 6.05 7.93
CA LEU A 733 -41.24 4.95 7.62
C LEU A 733 -42.18 5.32 6.47
N ASP A 734 -42.20 4.49 5.42
CA ASP A 734 -43.14 4.66 4.30
C ASP A 734 -44.33 3.71 4.40
N ALA A 735 -45.50 4.17 3.94
CA ALA A 735 -46.71 3.36 3.79
C ALA A 735 -47.15 2.61 5.07
N LEU A 736 -47.14 3.31 6.21
CA LEU A 736 -47.44 2.72 7.52
C LEU A 736 -48.85 2.09 7.59
N ASP A 737 -49.77 2.44 6.69
CA ASP A 737 -51.08 1.79 6.54
C ASP A 737 -51.03 0.33 6.07
N ASP A 738 -49.94 -0.10 5.45
CA ASP A 738 -49.66 -1.48 5.02
C ASP A 738 -48.92 -2.28 6.11
N CYS A 739 -48.63 -1.70 7.27
CA CYS A 739 -47.98 -2.39 8.38
C CYS A 739 -48.91 -3.45 9.03
N PRO A 740 -48.55 -4.76 9.01
CA PRO A 740 -49.44 -5.82 9.51
C PRO A 740 -49.55 -5.85 11.03
N PHE A 741 -48.66 -5.15 11.75
CA PHE A 741 -48.58 -5.12 13.21
C PHE A 741 -48.60 -3.68 13.75
N LEU A 742 -49.34 -2.80 13.07
CA LEU A 742 -49.40 -1.36 13.32
C LEU A 742 -49.54 -0.96 14.81
N PRO A 743 -50.49 -1.51 15.61
CA PRO A 743 -50.63 -1.09 17.00
C PRO A 743 -49.39 -1.37 17.85
N LYS A 744 -48.74 -2.52 17.61
CA LYS A 744 -47.54 -2.96 18.33
C LYS A 744 -46.33 -2.11 17.96
N LEU A 745 -46.13 -1.84 16.66
CA LEU A 745 -45.06 -0.94 16.22
C LEU A 745 -45.28 0.48 16.72
N PHE A 746 -46.51 1.00 16.68
CA PHE A 746 -46.79 2.37 17.11
C PHE A 746 -46.49 2.60 18.60
N ASN A 747 -46.81 1.63 19.47
CA ASN A 747 -46.42 1.70 20.88
C ASN A 747 -44.90 1.80 21.05
N ILE A 748 -44.13 1.07 20.24
CA ILE A 748 -42.67 1.12 20.26
C ILE A 748 -42.16 2.47 19.76
N LEU A 749 -42.76 3.01 18.70
CA LEU A 749 -42.44 4.34 18.18
C LEU A 749 -42.69 5.44 19.22
N LEU A 750 -43.74 5.33 20.04
CA LEU A 750 -43.97 6.24 21.16
C LEU A 750 -42.87 6.14 22.22
N THR A 751 -42.47 4.92 22.60
CA THR A 751 -41.34 4.71 23.53
C THR A 751 -40.04 5.29 22.97
N LEU A 752 -39.75 5.08 21.68
CA LEU A 752 -38.55 5.62 21.03
C LEU A 752 -38.59 7.16 20.94
N GLN A 753 -39.77 7.75 20.72
CA GLN A 753 -39.94 9.20 20.78
C GLN A 753 -39.58 9.75 22.16
N GLU A 754 -40.01 9.11 23.25
CA GLU A 754 -39.66 9.51 24.62
C GLU A 754 -38.14 9.45 24.87
N LEU A 755 -37.43 8.58 24.14
CA LEU A 755 -35.98 8.46 24.14
C LEU A 755 -35.27 9.44 23.19
N GLY A 756 -36.00 10.36 22.55
CA GLY A 756 -35.45 11.41 21.69
C GLY A 756 -35.30 11.02 20.21
N VAL A 757 -35.87 9.89 19.79
CA VAL A 757 -35.86 9.48 18.38
C VAL A 757 -36.84 10.32 17.56
N ARG A 758 -36.37 10.82 16.42
CA ARG A 758 -37.18 11.56 15.44
C ARG A 758 -37.80 10.61 14.44
N ILE A 759 -39.10 10.72 14.22
CA ILE A 759 -39.89 9.77 13.42
C ILE A 759 -40.63 10.54 12.34
N PHE A 760 -40.33 10.22 11.09
CA PHE A 760 -41.09 10.67 9.93
C PHE A 760 -41.84 9.49 9.36
N ALA A 761 -43.17 9.55 9.30
CA ALA A 761 -43.98 8.48 8.75
C ALA A 761 -44.91 9.00 7.65
N THR A 762 -45.08 8.22 6.58
CA THR A 762 -46.13 8.43 5.60
C THR A 762 -47.19 7.34 5.68
N ALA A 763 -48.45 7.71 5.45
CA ALA A 763 -49.56 6.74 5.35
C ALA A 763 -50.75 7.34 4.61
N ARG A 764 -51.72 6.52 4.22
CA ARG A 764 -53.05 7.00 3.82
C ARG A 764 -53.81 7.60 5.02
N ASP A 765 -54.72 8.52 4.72
CA ASP A 765 -55.59 9.14 5.72
C ASP A 765 -56.76 8.21 6.10
N LEU A 766 -56.45 7.20 6.92
CA LEU A 766 -57.41 6.18 7.37
C LEU A 766 -57.73 6.35 8.86
N PRO A 767 -58.95 6.02 9.31
CA PRO A 767 -59.34 6.10 10.73
C PRO A 767 -58.37 5.36 11.67
N LYS A 768 -57.90 4.17 11.25
CA LYS A 768 -56.92 3.36 12.00
C LYS A 768 -55.58 4.08 12.22
N ILE A 769 -55.15 4.93 11.28
CA ILE A 769 -53.92 5.73 11.39
C ILE A 769 -54.19 7.00 12.21
N ARG A 770 -55.29 7.71 11.93
CA ARG A 770 -55.67 8.94 12.66
C ARG A 770 -55.69 8.74 14.17
N LYS A 771 -56.24 7.61 14.64
CA LYS A 771 -56.29 7.25 16.06
C LYS A 771 -54.91 7.25 16.74
N HIS A 772 -53.86 6.87 16.01
CA HIS A 772 -52.50 6.81 16.53
C HIS A 772 -51.80 8.18 16.49
N PHE A 773 -52.15 9.06 15.54
CA PHE A 773 -51.55 10.40 15.38
C PHE A 773 -52.42 11.56 15.88
N GLU A 774 -53.47 11.31 16.67
CA GLU A 774 -54.56 12.25 17.00
C GLU A 774 -54.14 13.59 17.65
N LYS A 775 -52.87 13.72 18.06
CA LYS A 775 -52.27 14.95 18.62
C LYS A 775 -50.89 15.29 18.05
N LYS A 776 -50.50 14.65 16.94
CA LYS A 776 -49.19 14.83 16.30
C LYS A 776 -49.32 15.74 15.07
N PRO A 777 -48.28 16.54 14.75
CA PRO A 777 -48.27 17.33 13.52
C PRO A 777 -48.48 16.45 12.28
N ARG A 778 -49.39 16.89 11.40
CA ARG A 778 -49.71 16.22 10.15
C ARG A 778 -49.65 17.20 8.98
N VAL A 779 -49.24 16.72 7.82
CA VAL A 779 -49.20 17.48 6.57
C VAL A 779 -49.80 16.65 5.46
N GLU A 780 -50.62 17.29 4.62
CA GLU A 780 -51.09 16.66 3.39
C GLU A 780 -49.96 16.68 2.37
N ILE A 781 -49.58 15.50 1.88
CA ILE A 781 -48.67 15.30 0.77
C ILE A 781 -49.52 15.32 -0.50
N SER A 782 -49.36 16.39 -1.25
CA SER A 782 -49.98 16.61 -2.56
C SER A 782 -48.99 17.39 -3.41
N ALA A 783 -48.89 17.05 -4.70
CA ALA A 783 -48.07 17.82 -5.62
C ALA A 783 -48.63 19.24 -5.76
N THR A 784 -47.76 20.25 -5.69
CA THR A 784 -48.18 21.62 -6.00
C THR A 784 -48.34 21.80 -7.50
N ARG A 785 -49.00 22.89 -7.93
CA ARG A 785 -49.09 23.23 -9.36
C ARG A 785 -47.71 23.28 -10.02
N GLN A 786 -46.75 23.89 -9.31
CA GLN A 786 -45.36 24.02 -9.77
C GLN A 786 -44.65 22.65 -9.86
N ASP A 787 -44.91 21.74 -8.92
CA ASP A 787 -44.35 20.38 -8.99
C ASP A 787 -44.90 19.61 -10.20
N LEU A 788 -46.19 19.75 -10.49
CA LEU A 788 -46.82 19.15 -11.67
C LEU A 788 -46.27 19.77 -12.96
N ASP A 789 -46.09 21.09 -13.01
CA ASP A 789 -45.48 21.78 -14.15
C ASP A 789 -44.06 21.24 -14.42
N PHE A 790 -43.22 21.11 -13.39
CA PHE A 790 -41.87 20.54 -13.54
C PHE A 790 -41.91 19.08 -13.97
N TYR A 791 -42.76 18.26 -13.35
CA TYR A 791 -42.88 16.84 -13.66
C TYR A 791 -43.31 16.60 -15.11
N VAL A 792 -44.35 17.29 -15.58
CA VAL A 792 -44.85 17.14 -16.96
C VAL A 792 -43.81 17.61 -17.97
N ASN A 793 -43.17 18.75 -17.74
CA ASN A 793 -42.11 19.23 -18.65
C ASN A 793 -40.93 18.25 -18.72
N HIS A 794 -40.48 17.73 -17.57
CA HIS A 794 -39.39 16.77 -17.52
C HIS A 794 -39.73 15.47 -18.26
N ARG A 795 -40.94 14.94 -18.07
CA ARG A 795 -41.42 13.72 -18.75
C ARG A 795 -41.65 13.93 -20.24
N LEU A 796 -42.01 15.13 -20.68
CA LEU A 796 -42.08 15.45 -22.11
C LEU A 796 -40.69 15.48 -22.73
N GLU A 797 -39.71 16.12 -22.09
CA GLU A 797 -38.35 16.28 -22.61
C GLU A 797 -37.52 14.98 -22.62
N HIS A 798 -37.85 14.02 -21.75
CA HIS A 798 -37.10 12.77 -21.59
C HIS A 798 -37.94 11.52 -21.87
N GLY A 799 -39.15 11.69 -22.42
CA GLY A 799 -40.06 10.62 -22.80
C GLY A 799 -39.94 10.21 -24.26
N GLU A 800 -40.70 9.20 -24.67
CA GLU A 800 -40.76 8.70 -26.07
C GLU A 800 -41.51 9.65 -27.04
N VAL A 801 -41.97 10.79 -26.54
CA VAL A 801 -42.78 11.74 -27.31
C VAL A 801 -41.83 12.73 -27.99
N ASP A 802 -41.87 12.80 -29.32
CA ASP A 802 -41.09 13.74 -30.11
C ASP A 802 -41.60 15.18 -29.92
N VAL A 803 -41.02 15.87 -28.93
CA VAL A 803 -41.41 17.23 -28.51
C VAL A 803 -41.15 18.27 -29.62
N GLU A 804 -40.22 18.01 -30.55
CA GLU A 804 -39.92 18.93 -31.65
C GLU A 804 -41.07 18.98 -32.67
N SER A 805 -41.83 17.89 -32.80
CA SER A 805 -42.95 17.76 -33.74
C SER A 805 -44.26 18.45 -33.28
N ILE A 806 -44.41 18.72 -31.97
CA ILE A 806 -45.69 19.13 -31.36
C ILE A 806 -45.85 20.66 -31.33
N GLY A 807 -44.76 21.42 -31.46
CA GLY A 807 -44.76 22.88 -31.40
C GLY A 807 -44.93 23.43 -29.97
N THR A 808 -44.44 24.65 -29.74
CA THR A 808 -44.37 25.26 -28.39
C THR A 808 -45.73 25.64 -27.82
N GLU A 809 -46.69 26.05 -28.66
CA GLU A 809 -48.06 26.39 -28.25
C GLU A 809 -48.81 25.17 -27.71
N LEU A 810 -48.82 24.07 -28.46
CA LEU A 810 -49.52 22.84 -28.06
C LEU A 810 -48.84 22.19 -26.85
N LYS A 811 -47.51 22.27 -26.70
CA LYS A 811 -46.80 21.86 -25.46
C LYS A 811 -47.32 22.65 -24.25
N SER A 812 -47.42 23.98 -24.37
CA SER A 812 -47.91 24.85 -23.29
C SER A 812 -49.36 24.54 -22.90
N ASP A 813 -50.24 24.36 -23.90
CA ASP A 813 -51.65 24.02 -23.67
C ASP A 813 -51.81 22.65 -23.01
N LEU A 814 -51.00 21.67 -23.41
CA LEU A 814 -51.02 20.31 -22.87
C LEU A 814 -50.54 20.28 -21.41
N VAL A 815 -49.44 20.97 -21.09
CA VAL A 815 -48.98 21.15 -19.70
C VAL A 815 -50.09 21.79 -18.86
N SER A 816 -50.65 22.91 -19.32
CA SER A 816 -51.72 23.64 -18.63
C SER A 816 -52.96 22.77 -18.39
N ALA A 817 -53.39 22.01 -19.40
CA ALA A 817 -54.55 21.13 -19.31
C ALA A 817 -54.33 19.95 -18.34
N ILE A 818 -53.16 19.32 -18.38
CA ILE A 818 -52.81 18.21 -17.47
C ILE A 818 -52.74 18.71 -16.04
N VAL A 819 -52.03 19.81 -15.80
CA VAL A 819 -51.85 20.40 -14.46
C VAL A 819 -53.19 20.84 -13.87
N LYS A 820 -54.10 21.38 -14.70
CA LYS A 820 -55.46 21.74 -14.27
C LYS A 820 -56.32 20.53 -13.89
N ARG A 821 -56.11 19.37 -14.52
CA ARG A 821 -56.91 18.14 -14.30
C ARG A 821 -56.33 17.21 -13.24
N ALA A 822 -55.01 17.21 -13.01
CA ALA A 822 -54.32 16.27 -12.12
C ALA A 822 -54.71 16.41 -10.64
N ALA A 823 -55.20 17.58 -10.19
CA ALA A 823 -55.73 17.79 -8.84
C ALA A 823 -54.81 17.30 -7.69
N GLY A 824 -53.48 17.36 -7.90
CA GLY A 824 -52.47 16.97 -6.91
C GLY A 824 -52.11 15.48 -6.87
N SER A 825 -52.62 14.66 -7.79
CA SER A 825 -52.37 13.22 -7.91
C SER A 825 -51.91 12.78 -9.29
#